data_AF-A0A9P7A3Z3-F1
#
_entry.id   AF-A0A9P7A3Z3-F1
#
_cell.length_a   1.000
_cell.length_b   1.000
_cell.length_c   1.000
_cell.angle_alpha   90.00
_cell.angle_beta   90.00
_cell.angle_gamma   90.00
#
_symmetry.space_group_name_H-M   'P 1'
#
loop_
_entity.id
_entity.type
_entity.pdbx_description
1 polymer ?
#
loop_
_entity_poly.entity_id
_entity_poly.type
_entity_poly.pdbx_seq_one_letter_code
_entity_poly.pdbx_strand_id
1 'polypeptide(L)'
;MSIDERQALKALKDPSAFPPDVNEDSEDFTFSDIWDGSDALPISHAGGEFGDLARGVVEEVWRLNDRDGARSVRWDNRTQRDRVLWRNITFNEQIPAMSDAYLLWSLEKSQKGFRNFFDRLRSEETDESIDFDGGQWPMTVVDAFFAEKLLLKISSRDKTIASALVHQGLMPCSPISPAVGITLETLEFYHVAHLRSPHLSIQAFVKTMSDLHGVEFHRHLSRQFSITFDLYHQIRWAVASLIMKALQRDSPDWRLKHACPACTYVLTDEDQLCFKMLYAMDGNDSLKRSELPTGQLFISDRYLARDFIDQFSQDVSCDSGRENTPEENSCEGQWNNMDDSKMQKVWGIYDETSIFVACLPPWFCLLITDMVQSGELAKYPLAVVAKLLDAFGDSLGSGYDIGCQFKTTLNNSSIGALARSSHHTCLGLGIEDLETCECTFSKSNSLASPLRYTSIFHRKQAIDSYFKHNDNLEVYSNLSNFLYSNYKQALDILTNGNDVLLNVMRDLGVMDDSVFESWLEEEKVYLKGLTREPEEETLQMEYCVALSAAMNLFGTPSRHCDIAGSYEAEVGNTHKTESSCRHALEDYERNLKLVQALECKLDIIACWVPDDGEWQRVGRLIPNRKYQRALDHLEGLIVARIFELAKMNRAGTGYKLRKHIAKALQTFTTYWWALMSTGGHDGRA
;
A
#
# COMPACT_ATOMS: atom_id res chain seq x y z
N MET A 1 47.60 0.59 -9.95
CA MET A 1 47.67 2.02 -10.30
C MET A 1 48.98 2.27 -11.01
N SER A 2 48.93 2.54 -12.30
CA SER A 2 50.12 2.81 -13.12
C SER A 2 50.77 4.15 -12.72
N ILE A 3 52.02 4.34 -13.11
CA ILE A 3 52.77 5.60 -12.87
C ILE A 3 52.10 6.77 -13.61
N ASP A 4 51.48 6.49 -14.75
CA ASP A 4 50.72 7.47 -15.54
C ASP A 4 49.44 7.91 -14.83
N GLU A 5 48.74 6.99 -14.14
CA GLU A 5 47.56 7.31 -13.33
C GLU A 5 47.91 8.17 -12.09
N ARG A 6 49.12 8.04 -11.54
CA ARG A 6 49.62 8.91 -10.46
C ARG A 6 50.08 10.29 -10.95
N GLN A 7 50.52 10.42 -12.20
CA GLN A 7 50.87 11.70 -12.80
C GLN A 7 49.62 12.49 -13.21
N ALA A 8 48.58 11.82 -13.73
CA ALA A 8 47.29 12.45 -14.03
C ALA A 8 46.59 13.02 -12.78
N LEU A 9 46.67 12.31 -11.63
CA LEU A 9 46.14 12.79 -10.35
C LEU A 9 46.93 13.93 -9.72
N LYS A 10 48.22 14.10 -10.07
CA LYS A 10 49.04 15.26 -9.65
C LYS A 10 48.81 16.49 -10.52
N ALA A 11 48.45 16.31 -11.78
CA ALA A 11 48.10 17.41 -12.70
C ALA A 11 46.76 18.10 -12.34
N LEU A 12 45.85 17.39 -11.64
CA LEU A 12 44.57 17.92 -11.16
C LEU A 12 44.66 18.79 -9.89
N LYS A 13 45.88 19.07 -9.38
CA LYS A 13 46.10 19.84 -8.15
C LYS A 13 46.83 21.16 -8.35
N ASP A 14 47.02 21.62 -9.60
CA ASP A 14 47.63 22.93 -9.87
C ASP A 14 46.54 24.00 -10.10
N PRO A 15 46.33 24.95 -9.18
CA PRO A 15 45.23 25.91 -9.26
C PRO A 15 45.45 27.07 -10.25
N SER A 16 46.56 27.10 -11.00
CA SER A 16 46.95 28.26 -11.82
C SER A 16 46.61 28.16 -13.31
N ALA A 17 45.67 27.30 -13.72
CA ALA A 17 45.39 27.02 -15.13
C ALA A 17 44.01 27.46 -15.65
N PHE A 18 43.31 28.39 -14.99
CA PHE A 18 42.10 29.01 -15.56
C PHE A 18 42.26 30.53 -15.74
N PRO A 19 41.96 31.07 -16.93
CA PRO A 19 41.98 32.52 -17.18
C PRO A 19 40.78 33.23 -16.51
N PRO A 20 40.89 34.53 -16.19
CA PRO A 20 39.83 35.29 -15.55
C PRO A 20 38.82 35.87 -16.55
N ASP A 21 37.60 36.08 -16.04
CA ASP A 21 36.44 36.81 -16.56
C ASP A 21 35.69 36.22 -17.76
N VAL A 22 34.37 36.00 -17.60
CA VAL A 22 33.31 36.99 -17.92
C VAL A 22 32.04 36.67 -17.10
N ASN A 23 31.46 37.73 -16.52
CA ASN A 23 30.21 37.81 -15.75
C ASN A 23 28.97 37.32 -16.53
N GLU A 24 28.00 36.71 -15.84
CA GLU A 24 26.64 37.26 -15.63
C GLU A 24 25.77 36.26 -14.83
N ASP A 25 25.23 36.77 -13.72
CA ASP A 25 24.03 36.37 -12.97
C ASP A 25 23.83 34.88 -12.58
N SER A 26 24.29 34.55 -11.37
CA SER A 26 23.77 33.40 -10.60
C SER A 26 23.18 33.88 -9.28
N GLU A 27 21.87 33.74 -9.13
CA GLU A 27 21.22 33.70 -7.83
C GLU A 27 21.81 32.53 -7.01
N ASP A 28 22.19 32.83 -5.77
CA ASP A 28 22.77 31.90 -4.80
C ASP A 28 21.82 30.72 -4.56
N PHE A 29 22.20 29.52 -5.02
CA PHE A 29 21.60 28.25 -4.55
C PHE A 29 22.34 27.81 -3.28
N THR A 30 21.73 28.08 -2.13
CA THR A 30 22.21 27.58 -0.84
C THR A 30 21.95 26.09 -0.70
N PHE A 31 23.02 25.32 -0.51
CA PHE A 31 23.04 23.86 -0.36
C PHE A 31 22.19 23.30 0.81
N SER A 32 21.57 24.18 1.60
CA SER A 32 20.66 23.87 2.72
C SER A 32 19.25 23.45 2.28
N ASP A 33 18.79 23.89 1.11
CA ASP A 33 17.37 23.83 0.73
C ASP A 33 16.99 22.52 0.00
N ILE A 34 17.99 21.68 -0.28
CA ILE A 34 17.83 20.36 -0.90
C ILE A 34 17.49 19.27 0.14
N TRP A 35 17.79 19.51 1.42
CA TRP A 35 17.61 18.50 2.48
C TRP A 35 16.24 18.58 3.17
N ASP A 36 15.49 19.68 3.03
CA ASP A 36 14.17 19.85 3.65
C ASP A 36 12.98 19.50 2.72
N GLY A 37 13.25 19.21 1.44
CA GLY A 37 12.25 18.79 0.47
C GLY A 37 11.34 19.91 -0.07
N SER A 38 11.76 21.16 0.10
CA SER A 38 11.05 22.34 -0.40
C SER A 38 11.19 22.51 -1.91
N ASP A 39 12.36 22.20 -2.48
CA ASP A 39 12.62 22.29 -3.92
C ASP A 39 12.90 20.93 -4.58
N ALA A 40 12.25 20.70 -5.72
CA ALA A 40 12.44 19.51 -6.53
C ALA A 40 13.74 19.64 -7.34
N LEU A 41 14.70 18.74 -7.09
CA LEU A 41 15.84 18.55 -7.98
C LEU A 41 15.34 18.17 -9.38
N PRO A 42 15.73 18.87 -10.45
CA PRO A 42 15.56 18.37 -11.80
C PRO A 42 16.58 17.24 -12.01
N ILE A 43 16.29 16.08 -11.45
CA ILE A 43 17.07 14.88 -11.72
C ILE A 43 16.67 14.42 -13.12
N SER A 44 17.48 14.78 -14.11
CA SER A 44 17.45 14.16 -15.43
C SER A 44 17.71 12.66 -15.26
N HIS A 45 16.64 11.88 -15.20
CA HIS A 45 16.67 10.41 -15.26
C HIS A 45 16.55 9.89 -16.69
N ALA A 46 16.95 10.70 -17.68
CA ALA A 46 17.26 10.17 -18.99
C ALA A 46 18.72 9.69 -18.98
N GLY A 47 18.93 8.40 -18.72
CA GLY A 47 20.14 7.67 -19.14
C GLY A 47 20.30 7.59 -20.66
N GLY A 48 19.92 8.65 -21.37
CA GLY A 48 20.04 8.84 -22.80
C GLY A 48 21.42 9.38 -23.18
N GLU A 49 22.16 10.04 -22.29
CA GLU A 49 23.46 10.65 -22.64
C GLU A 49 24.49 9.60 -23.05
N PHE A 50 24.55 8.45 -22.39
CA PHE A 50 25.36 7.32 -22.86
C PHE A 50 24.77 6.67 -24.12
N GLY A 51 23.46 6.72 -24.32
CA GLY A 51 22.78 6.23 -25.52
C GLY A 51 22.96 7.14 -26.74
N ASP A 52 23.13 8.44 -26.53
CA ASP A 52 23.37 9.47 -27.54
C ASP A 52 24.86 9.58 -27.86
N LEU A 53 25.73 9.42 -26.86
CA LEU A 53 27.16 9.23 -27.07
C LEU A 53 27.44 7.89 -27.75
N ALA A 54 26.74 6.80 -27.36
CA ALA A 54 26.84 5.52 -28.04
C ALA A 54 26.25 5.59 -29.45
N ARG A 55 25.16 6.32 -29.69
CA ARG A 55 24.66 6.58 -31.06
C ARG A 55 25.67 7.38 -31.88
N GLY A 56 26.28 8.42 -31.33
CA GLY A 56 27.30 9.21 -32.00
C GLY A 56 28.55 8.40 -32.34
N VAL A 57 29.06 7.61 -31.39
CA VAL A 57 30.22 6.73 -31.59
C VAL A 57 29.88 5.58 -32.55
N VAL A 58 28.67 5.03 -32.46
CA VAL A 58 28.20 3.97 -33.37
C VAL A 58 28.03 4.54 -34.78
N GLU A 59 27.44 5.71 -34.97
CA GLU A 59 27.34 6.40 -36.28
C GLU A 59 28.73 6.75 -36.86
N GLU A 60 29.69 7.12 -36.02
CA GLU A 60 31.07 7.42 -36.44
C GLU A 60 31.86 6.15 -36.81
N VAL A 61 31.66 5.05 -36.07
CA VAL A 61 32.19 3.71 -36.38
C VAL A 61 31.54 3.13 -37.64
N TRP A 62 30.25 3.37 -37.88
CA TRP A 62 29.57 2.96 -39.11
C TRP A 62 30.02 3.79 -40.33
N ARG A 63 30.30 5.09 -40.16
CA ARG A 63 30.91 5.93 -41.22
C ARG A 63 32.31 5.46 -41.61
N LEU A 64 33.04 4.83 -40.69
CA LEU A 64 34.35 4.22 -40.97
C LEU A 64 34.22 2.85 -41.68
N ASN A 65 33.17 2.09 -41.38
CA ASN A 65 32.88 0.80 -42.02
C ASN A 65 32.24 0.92 -43.41
N ASP A 66 31.67 2.07 -43.77
CA ASP A 66 31.09 2.33 -45.12
C ASP A 66 32.15 2.43 -46.24
N ARG A 67 33.45 2.38 -45.90
CA ARG A 67 34.54 2.34 -46.89
C ARG A 67 34.90 0.94 -47.38
N ASP A 68 34.47 -0.12 -46.69
CA ASP A 68 34.73 -1.49 -47.10
C ASP A 68 33.42 -2.24 -47.40
N GLY A 69 33.29 -2.63 -48.67
CA GLY A 69 32.02 -3.00 -49.28
C GLY A 69 31.24 -4.15 -48.62
N ALA A 70 29.93 -4.05 -48.81
CA ALA A 70 28.92 -5.11 -48.82
C ALA A 70 28.41 -5.65 -47.48
N ARG A 71 27.26 -5.10 -47.05
CA ARG A 71 26.04 -5.87 -46.71
C ARG A 71 24.82 -4.93 -46.76
N SER A 72 23.87 -5.23 -47.64
CA SER A 72 22.56 -4.56 -47.69
C SER A 72 21.83 -4.80 -46.36
N VAL A 73 21.84 -3.80 -45.47
CA VAL A 73 21.02 -3.80 -44.25
C VAL A 73 19.60 -3.45 -44.68
N ARG A 74 18.70 -4.43 -44.60
CA ARG A 74 17.27 -4.21 -44.82
C ARG A 74 16.75 -3.26 -43.73
N TRP A 75 16.35 -2.05 -44.11
CA TRP A 75 15.76 -1.07 -43.21
C TRP A 75 14.35 -1.52 -42.78
N ASP A 76 14.19 -1.83 -41.49
CA ASP A 76 12.89 -2.12 -40.88
C ASP A 76 12.42 -0.89 -40.10
N ASN A 77 11.44 -0.17 -40.66
CA ASN A 77 10.90 1.05 -40.07
C ASN A 77 9.97 0.78 -38.87
N ARG A 78 9.70 -0.48 -38.53
CA ARG A 78 8.81 -0.84 -37.42
C ARG A 78 9.51 -0.67 -36.08
N THR A 79 8.86 0.08 -35.18
CA THR A 79 9.32 0.24 -33.81
C THR A 79 9.21 -1.08 -33.03
N GLN A 80 9.85 -1.15 -31.87
CA GLN A 80 9.68 -2.30 -30.97
C GLN A 80 8.21 -2.47 -30.55
N ARG A 81 7.47 -1.37 -30.37
CA ARG A 81 6.04 -1.37 -30.03
C ARG A 81 5.22 -2.01 -31.15
N ASP A 82 5.46 -1.62 -32.40
CA ASP A 82 4.76 -2.19 -33.55
C ASP A 82 4.99 -3.71 -33.64
N ARG A 83 6.23 -4.16 -33.44
CA ARG A 83 6.56 -5.58 -33.47
C ARG A 83 5.86 -6.38 -32.37
N VAL A 84 5.76 -5.83 -31.16
CA VAL A 84 5.05 -6.47 -30.04
C VAL A 84 3.56 -6.51 -30.30
N LEU A 85 2.97 -5.39 -30.77
CA LEU A 85 1.55 -5.29 -31.09
C LEU A 85 1.14 -6.30 -32.17
N TRP A 86 1.82 -6.29 -33.31
CA TRP A 86 1.52 -7.21 -34.41
C TRP A 86 1.68 -8.68 -33.99
N ARG A 87 2.74 -9.00 -33.26
CA ARG A 87 2.93 -10.35 -32.71
C ARG A 87 1.75 -10.78 -31.85
N ASN A 88 1.30 -9.91 -30.94
CA ASN A 88 0.20 -10.22 -30.04
C ASN A 88 -1.12 -10.37 -30.80
N ILE A 89 -1.41 -9.50 -31.78
CA ILE A 89 -2.58 -9.62 -32.66
C ILE A 89 -2.57 -10.97 -33.39
N THR A 90 -1.46 -11.33 -34.03
CA THR A 90 -1.37 -12.58 -34.78
C THR A 90 -1.42 -13.82 -33.89
N PHE A 91 -0.93 -13.76 -32.65
CA PHE A 91 -1.12 -14.86 -31.70
C PHE A 91 -2.58 -14.96 -31.25
N ASN A 92 -3.23 -13.82 -30.93
CA ASN A 92 -4.62 -13.78 -30.47
C ASN A 92 -5.58 -14.44 -31.47
N GLU A 93 -5.36 -14.25 -32.78
CA GLU A 93 -6.14 -14.92 -33.83
C GLU A 93 -6.00 -16.46 -33.80
N GLN A 94 -4.87 -16.97 -33.32
CA GLN A 94 -4.56 -18.40 -33.27
C GLN A 94 -4.86 -19.04 -31.91
N ILE A 95 -5.14 -18.26 -30.84
CA ILE A 95 -5.41 -18.76 -29.48
C ILE A 95 -6.49 -19.84 -29.46
N PRO A 96 -7.65 -19.72 -30.16
CA PRO A 96 -8.66 -20.77 -30.13
C PRO A 96 -8.13 -22.11 -30.64
N ALA A 97 -7.42 -22.12 -31.77
CA ALA A 97 -6.84 -23.33 -32.34
C ALA A 97 -5.73 -23.93 -31.46
N MET A 98 -4.89 -23.08 -30.85
CA MET A 98 -3.87 -23.55 -29.91
C MET A 98 -4.47 -24.08 -28.61
N SER A 99 -5.61 -23.55 -28.17
CA SER A 99 -6.31 -24.03 -26.97
C SER A 99 -6.93 -25.41 -27.18
N ASP A 100 -7.53 -25.65 -28.36
CA ASP A 100 -7.99 -26.98 -28.77
C ASP A 100 -6.82 -27.98 -28.78
N ALA A 101 -5.70 -27.59 -29.39
CA ALA A 101 -4.49 -28.41 -29.47
C ALA A 101 -3.90 -28.72 -28.08
N TYR A 102 -3.91 -27.74 -27.16
CA TYR A 102 -3.46 -27.92 -25.78
C TYR A 102 -4.32 -28.93 -25.02
N LEU A 103 -5.65 -28.90 -25.22
CA LEU A 103 -6.57 -29.86 -24.61
C LEU A 103 -6.30 -31.29 -25.10
N LEU A 104 -6.08 -31.46 -26.41
CA LEU A 104 -5.73 -32.76 -27.00
C LEU A 104 -4.39 -33.28 -26.45
N TRP A 105 -3.37 -32.43 -26.42
CA TRP A 105 -2.07 -32.77 -25.82
C TRP A 105 -2.21 -33.15 -24.34
N SER A 106 -3.00 -32.40 -23.57
CA SER A 106 -3.21 -32.67 -22.15
C SER A 106 -3.95 -33.99 -21.92
N LEU A 107 -4.91 -34.32 -22.78
CA LEU A 107 -5.64 -35.59 -22.73
C LEU A 107 -4.70 -36.76 -23.02
N GLU A 108 -3.91 -36.66 -24.08
CA GLU A 108 -2.93 -37.68 -24.46
C GLU A 108 -1.89 -37.91 -23.37
N LYS A 109 -1.36 -36.82 -22.79
CA LYS A 109 -0.41 -36.88 -21.66
C LYS A 109 -1.00 -37.60 -20.44
N SER A 110 -2.28 -37.38 -20.15
CA SER A 110 -2.98 -38.06 -19.06
C SER A 110 -3.13 -39.57 -19.32
N GLN A 111 -3.45 -39.94 -20.56
CA GLN A 111 -3.66 -41.35 -20.95
C GLN A 111 -2.38 -42.17 -21.05
N LYS A 112 -1.32 -41.61 -21.64
CA LYS A 112 -0.05 -42.31 -21.90
C LYS A 112 0.91 -42.32 -20.68
N GLY A 113 0.57 -41.59 -19.61
CA GLY A 113 1.42 -41.39 -18.44
C GLY A 113 2.55 -40.38 -18.67
N PHE A 114 3.23 -39.97 -17.59
CA PHE A 114 4.27 -38.94 -17.68
C PHE A 114 5.52 -39.45 -18.41
N ARG A 115 5.79 -38.90 -19.59
CA ARG A 115 7.07 -38.97 -20.31
C ARG A 115 7.45 -37.57 -20.77
N ASN A 116 8.71 -37.18 -20.56
CA ASN A 116 9.19 -35.88 -21.04
C ASN A 116 9.15 -35.85 -22.59
N PHE A 117 9.23 -34.65 -23.18
CA PHE A 117 9.09 -34.46 -24.63
C PHE A 117 10.08 -35.33 -25.43
N PHE A 118 11.36 -35.34 -25.03
CA PHE A 118 12.41 -36.08 -25.75
C PHE A 118 12.29 -37.60 -25.59
N ASP A 119 11.83 -38.11 -24.44
CA ASP A 119 11.59 -39.53 -24.23
C ASP A 119 10.41 -40.01 -25.07
N ARG A 120 9.36 -39.18 -25.24
CA ARG A 120 8.27 -39.46 -26.18
C ARG A 120 8.80 -39.58 -27.60
N LEU A 121 9.54 -38.57 -28.06
CA LEU A 121 10.16 -38.54 -29.39
C LEU A 121 11.06 -39.77 -29.65
N ARG A 122 11.80 -40.22 -28.64
CA ARG A 122 12.69 -41.40 -28.75
C ARG A 122 11.94 -42.74 -28.64
N SER A 123 10.77 -42.76 -27.98
CA SER A 123 9.97 -43.97 -27.74
C SER A 123 8.88 -44.24 -28.77
N GLU A 124 8.55 -43.24 -29.59
CA GLU A 124 7.68 -43.41 -30.74
C GLU A 124 8.41 -44.23 -31.81
N GLU A 125 8.33 -45.56 -31.69
CA GLU A 125 8.27 -46.41 -32.88
C GLU A 125 7.11 -45.89 -33.71
N THR A 126 7.43 -45.36 -34.89
CA THR A 126 6.52 -44.68 -35.81
C THR A 126 5.20 -45.42 -35.96
N ASP A 127 4.14 -44.90 -35.35
CA ASP A 127 2.77 -45.29 -35.71
C ASP A 127 2.52 -44.68 -37.09
N GLU A 128 2.75 -45.47 -38.14
CA GLU A 128 2.70 -45.09 -39.55
C GLU A 128 1.24 -44.88 -40.01
N SER A 129 0.53 -43.91 -39.43
CA SER A 129 -0.56 -43.27 -40.17
C SER A 129 0.07 -42.22 -41.10
N ILE A 130 0.41 -42.63 -42.32
CA ILE A 130 1.04 -41.76 -43.32
C ILE A 130 0.03 -40.69 -43.75
N ASP A 131 0.17 -39.48 -43.18
CA ASP A 131 -0.44 -38.27 -43.71
C ASP A 131 0.38 -37.82 -44.93
N PHE A 132 -0.03 -38.25 -46.12
CA PHE A 132 0.68 -37.98 -47.38
C PHE A 132 0.80 -36.47 -47.69
N ASP A 133 -0.07 -35.64 -47.09
CA ASP A 133 -0.09 -34.18 -47.25
C ASP A 133 0.57 -33.43 -46.07
N GLY A 134 1.18 -34.17 -45.13
CA GLY A 134 1.86 -33.60 -43.96
C GLY A 134 3.19 -32.90 -44.30
N GLY A 135 3.44 -31.75 -43.68
CA GLY A 135 4.66 -30.98 -43.83
C GLY A 135 5.74 -31.35 -42.80
N GLN A 136 6.99 -30.98 -43.07
CA GLN A 136 8.09 -31.03 -42.10
C GLN A 136 8.54 -29.61 -41.75
N TRP A 137 8.79 -29.35 -40.47
CA TRP A 137 9.16 -28.04 -39.97
C TRP A 137 10.43 -28.09 -39.12
N PRO A 138 11.55 -27.51 -39.59
CA PRO A 138 12.79 -27.49 -38.84
C PRO A 138 12.73 -26.46 -37.71
N MET A 139 13.07 -26.88 -36.49
CA MET A 139 12.91 -26.04 -35.29
C MET A 139 13.95 -26.38 -34.23
N THR A 140 14.39 -25.37 -33.48
CA THR A 140 15.15 -25.58 -32.24
C THR A 140 14.17 -25.75 -31.09
N VAL A 141 14.14 -26.93 -30.49
CA VAL A 141 13.34 -27.25 -29.31
C VAL A 141 14.19 -27.02 -28.07
N VAL A 142 13.65 -26.25 -27.14
CA VAL A 142 14.29 -25.92 -25.86
C VAL A 142 13.47 -26.52 -24.72
N ASP A 143 14.11 -27.38 -23.95
CA ASP A 143 13.60 -27.94 -22.69
C ASP A 143 14.45 -27.41 -21.52
N ALA A 144 14.12 -27.78 -20.29
CA ALA A 144 14.84 -27.33 -19.09
C ALA A 144 16.29 -27.84 -19.04
N PHE A 145 16.55 -29.02 -19.62
CA PHE A 145 17.87 -29.68 -19.58
C PHE A 145 18.55 -29.81 -20.94
N PHE A 146 17.81 -29.67 -22.05
CA PHE A 146 18.33 -29.90 -23.39
C PHE A 146 17.82 -28.86 -24.38
N ALA A 147 18.65 -28.56 -25.38
CA ALA A 147 18.24 -27.83 -26.56
C ALA A 147 18.71 -28.58 -27.82
N GLU A 148 17.78 -28.95 -28.71
CA GLU A 148 18.09 -29.77 -29.88
C GLU A 148 17.36 -29.24 -31.13
N LYS A 149 17.99 -29.38 -32.30
CA LYS A 149 17.35 -29.07 -33.59
C LYS A 149 16.63 -30.32 -34.09
N LEU A 150 15.31 -30.20 -34.24
CA LEU A 150 14.44 -31.28 -34.66
C LEU A 150 13.69 -30.92 -35.94
N LEU A 151 13.22 -31.95 -36.65
CA LEU A 151 12.35 -31.83 -37.81
C LEU A 151 10.98 -32.36 -37.43
N LEU A 152 10.06 -31.44 -37.13
CA LEU A 152 8.74 -31.75 -36.60
C LEU A 152 7.77 -32.05 -37.74
N LYS A 153 6.90 -33.04 -37.57
CA LYS A 153 5.84 -33.35 -38.54
C LYS A 153 4.65 -32.43 -38.26
N ILE A 154 4.08 -31.84 -39.30
CA ILE A 154 2.86 -31.02 -39.22
C ILE A 154 1.77 -31.76 -40.01
N SER A 155 0.64 -32.07 -39.38
CA SER A 155 -0.45 -32.77 -40.06
C SER A 155 -1.24 -31.79 -40.92
N SER A 156 -1.80 -32.29 -42.02
CA SER A 156 -2.78 -31.58 -42.85
C SER A 156 -4.06 -31.20 -42.08
N ARG A 157 -4.32 -31.85 -40.94
CA ARG A 157 -5.47 -31.57 -40.05
C ARG A 157 -5.23 -30.41 -39.09
N ASP A 158 -3.98 -29.97 -38.92
CA ASP A 158 -3.66 -28.86 -38.03
C ASP A 158 -4.11 -27.53 -38.64
N LYS A 159 -4.85 -26.73 -37.86
CA LYS A 159 -5.39 -25.44 -38.32
C LYS A 159 -4.28 -24.42 -38.60
N THR A 160 -3.23 -24.41 -37.79
CA THR A 160 -2.04 -23.55 -37.97
C THR A 160 -0.77 -24.27 -37.55
N ILE A 161 0.40 -23.76 -37.98
CA ILE A 161 1.71 -24.25 -37.53
C ILE A 161 1.81 -24.15 -35.99
N ALA A 162 1.32 -23.05 -35.41
CA ALA A 162 1.36 -22.86 -33.97
C ALA A 162 0.51 -23.91 -33.23
N SER A 163 -0.69 -24.26 -33.73
CA SER A 163 -1.52 -25.31 -33.12
C SER A 163 -0.86 -26.69 -33.25
N ALA A 164 -0.24 -26.98 -34.40
CA ALA A 164 0.49 -28.23 -34.60
C ALA A 164 1.62 -28.44 -33.59
N LEU A 165 2.36 -27.35 -33.30
CA LEU A 165 3.43 -27.36 -32.31
C LEU A 165 2.88 -27.56 -30.89
N VAL A 166 1.79 -26.87 -30.53
CA VAL A 166 1.17 -27.02 -29.20
C VAL A 166 0.63 -28.43 -29.01
N HIS A 167 0.04 -29.04 -30.05
CA HIS A 167 -0.43 -30.42 -30.03
C HIS A 167 0.70 -31.41 -29.72
N GLN A 168 1.91 -31.13 -30.20
CA GLN A 168 3.12 -31.92 -29.92
C GLN A 168 3.79 -31.58 -28.58
N GLY A 169 3.29 -30.59 -27.84
CA GLY A 169 3.84 -30.17 -26.55
C GLY A 169 4.86 -29.04 -26.59
N LEU A 170 4.86 -28.24 -27.66
CA LEU A 170 5.79 -27.14 -27.87
C LEU A 170 5.07 -25.80 -27.99
N MET A 171 5.60 -24.79 -27.32
CA MET A 171 5.13 -23.42 -27.43
C MET A 171 6.01 -22.60 -28.40
N PRO A 172 5.44 -22.03 -29.48
CA PRO A 172 6.22 -21.27 -30.45
C PRO A 172 6.66 -19.90 -29.93
N CYS A 173 7.91 -19.50 -30.20
CA CYS A 173 8.42 -18.16 -29.86
C CYS A 173 7.96 -17.06 -30.84
N SER A 174 7.33 -17.42 -31.97
CA SER A 174 6.81 -16.47 -32.96
C SER A 174 5.59 -17.04 -33.70
N PRO A 175 4.63 -16.20 -34.13
CA PRO A 175 3.31 -16.67 -34.57
C PRO A 175 3.26 -17.25 -35.99
N ILE A 176 4.16 -16.84 -36.89
CA ILE A 176 4.07 -17.19 -38.33
C ILE A 176 5.15 -18.19 -38.74
N SER A 177 6.40 -17.94 -38.35
CA SER A 177 7.55 -18.77 -38.74
C SER A 177 8.43 -19.08 -37.52
N PRO A 178 7.94 -19.92 -36.59
CA PRO A 178 8.66 -20.27 -35.37
C PRO A 178 9.93 -21.07 -35.68
N ALA A 179 11.08 -20.46 -35.43
CA ALA A 179 12.38 -21.14 -35.48
C ALA A 179 12.77 -21.79 -34.14
N VAL A 180 12.16 -21.34 -33.05
CA VAL A 180 12.42 -21.79 -31.68
C VAL A 180 11.10 -22.02 -30.96
N GLY A 181 11.05 -23.05 -30.13
CA GLY A 181 9.96 -23.21 -29.18
C GLY A 181 10.36 -24.00 -27.96
N ILE A 182 9.58 -23.80 -26.92
CA ILE A 182 9.88 -24.24 -25.57
C ILE A 182 8.86 -25.30 -25.19
N THR A 183 9.30 -26.38 -24.55
CA THR A 183 8.40 -27.46 -24.12
C THR A 183 7.36 -26.94 -23.13
N LEU A 184 6.13 -27.45 -23.23
CA LEU A 184 5.06 -27.15 -22.28
C LEU A 184 5.44 -27.59 -20.86
N GLU A 185 6.22 -28.67 -20.72
CA GLU A 185 6.78 -29.12 -19.45
C GLU A 185 7.67 -28.06 -18.80
N THR A 186 8.55 -27.43 -19.56
CA THR A 186 9.46 -26.40 -19.04
C THR A 186 8.68 -25.15 -18.62
N LEU A 187 7.67 -24.77 -19.39
CA LEU A 187 6.79 -23.65 -19.05
C LEU A 187 5.97 -23.94 -17.78
N GLU A 188 5.46 -25.15 -17.64
CA GLU A 188 4.73 -25.56 -16.44
C GLU A 188 5.65 -25.64 -15.21
N PHE A 189 6.87 -26.15 -15.39
CA PHE A 189 7.87 -26.18 -14.32
C PHE A 189 8.16 -24.77 -13.81
N TYR A 190 8.44 -23.82 -14.70
CA TYR A 190 8.63 -22.43 -14.30
C TYR A 190 7.37 -21.82 -13.69
N HIS A 191 6.18 -22.07 -14.26
CA HIS A 191 4.91 -21.55 -13.74
C HIS A 191 4.71 -21.95 -12.27
N VAL A 192 4.83 -23.24 -11.96
CA VAL A 192 4.66 -23.75 -10.59
C VAL A 192 5.77 -23.25 -9.67
N ALA A 193 7.03 -23.27 -10.12
CA ALA A 193 8.16 -22.81 -9.32
C ALA A 193 8.06 -21.31 -8.99
N HIS A 194 7.65 -20.49 -9.96
CA HIS A 194 7.45 -19.06 -9.80
C HIS A 194 6.28 -18.74 -8.85
N LEU A 195 5.18 -19.48 -8.92
CA LEU A 195 4.04 -19.30 -8.00
C LEU A 195 4.38 -19.70 -6.55
N ARG A 196 5.29 -20.65 -6.37
CA ARG A 196 5.81 -21.04 -5.05
C ARG A 196 6.87 -20.08 -4.52
N SER A 197 7.67 -19.51 -5.41
CA SER A 197 8.73 -18.57 -5.08
C SER A 197 8.75 -17.43 -6.09
N PRO A 198 7.96 -16.37 -5.89
CA PRO A 198 7.88 -15.25 -6.84
C PRO A 198 9.20 -14.54 -7.14
N HIS A 199 10.19 -14.67 -6.25
CA HIS A 199 11.56 -14.19 -6.47
C HIS A 199 12.29 -14.88 -7.63
N LEU A 200 11.84 -16.05 -8.08
CA LEU A 200 12.40 -16.74 -9.24
C LEU A 200 11.96 -16.02 -10.52
N SER A 201 12.78 -15.06 -10.97
CA SER A 201 12.52 -14.33 -12.21
C SER A 201 12.75 -15.17 -13.47
N ILE A 202 12.11 -14.79 -14.58
CA ILE A 202 12.35 -15.39 -15.91
C ILE A 202 13.84 -15.35 -16.26
N GLN A 203 14.53 -14.25 -15.95
CA GLN A 203 15.95 -14.13 -16.26
C GLN A 203 16.79 -15.11 -15.45
N ALA A 204 16.53 -15.26 -14.14
CA ALA A 204 17.23 -16.22 -13.30
C ALA A 204 16.98 -17.66 -13.76
N PHE A 205 15.72 -17.98 -14.11
CA PHE A 205 15.36 -19.29 -14.62
C PHE A 205 16.03 -19.61 -15.97
N VAL A 206 16.01 -18.66 -16.91
CA VAL A 206 16.64 -18.85 -18.23
C VAL A 206 18.16 -18.95 -18.13
N LYS A 207 18.80 -18.18 -17.23
CA LYS A 207 20.24 -18.37 -16.94
C LYS A 207 20.51 -19.78 -16.43
N THR A 208 19.68 -20.28 -15.52
CA THR A 208 19.79 -21.64 -15.00
C THR A 208 19.72 -22.67 -16.14
N MET A 209 18.77 -22.51 -17.08
CA MET A 209 18.71 -23.36 -18.27
C MET A 209 19.96 -23.22 -19.15
N SER A 210 20.46 -22.00 -19.37
CA SER A 210 21.72 -21.78 -20.12
C SER A 210 22.90 -22.51 -19.48
N ASP A 211 23.03 -22.45 -18.16
CA ASP A 211 24.08 -23.14 -17.41
C ASP A 211 23.93 -24.67 -17.53
N LEU A 212 22.71 -25.20 -17.43
CA LEU A 212 22.41 -26.63 -17.61
C LEU A 212 22.72 -27.11 -19.05
N HIS A 213 22.47 -26.27 -20.05
CA HIS A 213 22.78 -26.56 -21.44
C HIS A 213 24.26 -26.40 -21.78
N GLY A 214 25.06 -25.82 -20.87
CA GLY A 214 26.48 -25.51 -21.11
C GLY A 214 26.68 -24.42 -22.17
N VAL A 215 25.75 -23.47 -22.29
CA VAL A 215 25.80 -22.36 -23.26
C VAL A 215 25.82 -21.00 -22.57
N GLU A 216 26.39 -20.00 -23.24
CA GLU A 216 26.39 -18.63 -22.72
C GLU A 216 24.96 -18.05 -22.72
N PHE A 217 24.62 -17.36 -21.63
CA PHE A 217 23.35 -16.64 -21.54
C PHE A 217 23.32 -15.44 -22.51
N HIS A 218 22.27 -15.37 -23.32
CA HIS A 218 21.97 -14.21 -24.15
C HIS A 218 20.59 -13.62 -23.83
N ARG A 219 20.50 -12.28 -23.81
CA ARG A 219 19.26 -11.54 -23.45
C ARG A 219 18.04 -11.94 -24.28
N HIS A 220 18.23 -12.35 -25.53
CA HIS A 220 17.12 -12.75 -26.40
C HIS A 220 16.43 -14.04 -25.92
N LEU A 221 17.11 -14.91 -25.17
CA LEU A 221 16.53 -16.14 -24.60
C LEU A 221 15.45 -15.81 -23.56
N SER A 222 15.71 -14.86 -22.67
CA SER A 222 14.70 -14.39 -21.70
C SER A 222 13.50 -13.75 -22.40
N ARG A 223 13.73 -13.04 -23.51
CA ARG A 223 12.64 -12.47 -24.33
C ARG A 223 11.81 -13.57 -24.99
N GLN A 224 12.44 -14.58 -25.57
CA GLN A 224 11.76 -15.73 -26.17
C GLN A 224 10.92 -16.47 -25.12
N PHE A 225 11.50 -16.74 -23.95
CA PHE A 225 10.81 -17.39 -22.84
C PHE A 225 9.60 -16.58 -22.35
N SER A 226 9.77 -15.27 -22.15
CA SER A 226 8.66 -14.38 -21.76
C SER A 226 7.52 -14.43 -22.78
N ILE A 227 7.81 -14.39 -24.08
CA ILE A 227 6.79 -14.49 -25.13
C ILE A 227 6.01 -15.80 -25.03
N THR A 228 6.72 -16.93 -24.91
CA THR A 228 6.06 -18.24 -24.80
C THR A 228 5.30 -18.39 -23.49
N PHE A 229 5.77 -17.78 -22.40
CA PHE A 229 5.13 -17.83 -21.10
C PHE A 229 3.84 -17.02 -21.06
N ASP A 230 3.82 -15.84 -21.70
CA ASP A 230 2.60 -15.04 -21.87
C ASP A 230 1.57 -15.81 -22.71
N LEU A 231 2.02 -16.44 -23.80
CA LEU A 231 1.18 -17.25 -24.66
C LEU A 231 0.61 -18.47 -23.93
N TYR A 232 1.44 -19.11 -23.10
CA TYR A 232 1.04 -20.21 -22.24
C TYR A 232 -0.05 -19.80 -21.23
N HIS A 233 0.08 -18.63 -20.59
CA HIS A 233 -0.97 -18.11 -19.71
C HIS A 233 -2.27 -17.82 -20.46
N GLN A 234 -2.20 -17.26 -21.67
CA GLN A 234 -3.38 -16.99 -22.49
C GLN A 234 -4.12 -18.28 -22.85
N ILE A 235 -3.39 -19.33 -23.26
CA ILE A 235 -3.97 -20.65 -23.54
C ILE A 235 -4.60 -21.25 -22.28
N ARG A 236 -3.90 -21.22 -21.14
CA ARG A 236 -4.47 -21.70 -19.86
C ARG A 236 -5.73 -20.95 -19.48
N TRP A 237 -5.78 -19.64 -19.70
CA TRP A 237 -6.96 -18.83 -19.42
C TRP A 237 -8.13 -19.16 -20.36
N ALA A 238 -7.87 -19.30 -21.67
CA ALA A 238 -8.86 -19.73 -22.64
C ALA A 238 -9.43 -21.12 -22.30
N VAL A 239 -8.56 -22.07 -21.95
CA VAL A 239 -8.95 -23.42 -21.50
C VAL A 239 -9.77 -23.36 -20.21
N ALA A 240 -9.35 -22.57 -19.21
CA ALA A 240 -10.11 -22.39 -17.99
C ALA A 240 -11.51 -21.83 -18.29
N SER A 241 -11.62 -20.84 -19.18
CA SER A 241 -12.92 -20.28 -19.62
C SER A 241 -13.80 -21.33 -20.29
N LEU A 242 -13.24 -22.17 -21.17
CA LEU A 242 -13.95 -23.29 -21.80
C LEU A 242 -14.46 -24.30 -20.76
N ILE A 243 -13.63 -24.65 -19.76
CA ILE A 243 -14.00 -25.55 -18.66
C ILE A 243 -15.15 -24.94 -17.85
N MET A 244 -15.05 -23.67 -17.47
CA MET A 244 -16.09 -22.99 -16.70
C MET A 244 -17.42 -22.97 -17.46
N LYS A 245 -17.38 -22.66 -18.75
CA LYS A 245 -18.56 -22.71 -19.62
C LYS A 245 -19.15 -24.12 -19.75
N ALA A 246 -18.29 -25.13 -19.92
CA ALA A 246 -18.74 -26.53 -20.00
C ALA A 246 -19.39 -27.02 -18.70
N LEU A 247 -18.89 -26.53 -17.56
CA LEU A 247 -19.45 -26.83 -16.24
C LEU A 247 -20.63 -25.93 -15.85
N GLN A 248 -21.09 -25.03 -16.73
CA GLN A 248 -22.16 -24.04 -16.46
C GLN A 248 -21.84 -23.11 -15.29
N ARG A 249 -20.58 -22.68 -15.22
CA ARG A 249 -20.00 -21.82 -14.18
C ARG A 249 -19.58 -20.45 -14.73
N ASP A 250 -20.24 -20.00 -15.77
CA ASP A 250 -19.99 -18.75 -16.51
C ASP A 250 -20.92 -17.60 -16.10
N SER A 251 -21.72 -17.79 -15.05
CA SER A 251 -22.54 -16.71 -14.48
C SER A 251 -21.68 -15.58 -13.90
N PRO A 252 -22.14 -14.32 -13.91
CA PRO A 252 -21.45 -13.23 -13.24
C PRO A 252 -21.13 -13.54 -11.77
N ASP A 253 -19.92 -13.20 -11.35
CA ASP A 253 -19.43 -13.40 -9.99
C ASP A 253 -19.46 -14.85 -9.49
N TRP A 254 -19.48 -15.84 -10.40
CA TRP A 254 -19.52 -17.25 -10.03
C TRP A 254 -18.41 -17.61 -9.05
N ARG A 255 -17.15 -17.22 -9.34
CA ARG A 255 -16.03 -17.49 -8.43
C ARG A 255 -16.24 -16.86 -7.07
N LEU A 256 -16.67 -15.60 -7.03
CA LEU A 256 -16.91 -14.88 -5.77
C LEU A 256 -17.96 -15.62 -4.92
N LYS A 257 -19.09 -16.01 -5.52
CA LYS A 257 -20.18 -16.74 -4.87
C LYS A 257 -19.83 -18.17 -4.44
N HIS A 258 -18.75 -18.73 -4.99
CA HIS A 258 -18.31 -20.10 -4.72
C HIS A 258 -16.86 -20.17 -4.20
N ALA A 259 -16.33 -19.06 -3.67
CA ALA A 259 -14.93 -18.97 -3.24
C ALA A 259 -14.64 -19.79 -1.99
N CYS A 260 -15.51 -19.74 -0.98
CA CYS A 260 -15.38 -20.48 0.27
C CYS A 260 -16.63 -21.34 0.51
N PRO A 261 -16.54 -22.68 0.36
CA PRO A 261 -17.68 -23.56 0.58
C PRO A 261 -18.30 -23.42 1.97
N ALA A 262 -17.49 -23.21 3.01
CA ALA A 262 -18.00 -23.07 4.37
C ALA A 262 -18.81 -21.79 4.61
N CYS A 263 -18.52 -20.72 3.87
CA CYS A 263 -19.23 -19.44 4.02
C CYS A 263 -20.37 -19.25 3.01
N THR A 264 -20.35 -19.96 1.88
CA THR A 264 -21.33 -19.73 0.79
C THR A 264 -22.33 -20.87 0.61
N TYR A 265 -22.10 -22.03 1.23
CA TYR A 265 -22.99 -23.17 1.15
C TYR A 265 -23.83 -23.31 2.43
N VAL A 266 -25.12 -22.98 2.33
CA VAL A 266 -26.08 -23.07 3.43
C VAL A 266 -26.73 -24.46 3.46
N LEU A 267 -26.76 -25.10 4.62
CA LEU A 267 -27.38 -26.41 4.79
C LEU A 267 -28.89 -26.32 5.03
N THR A 268 -29.62 -27.38 4.69
CA THR A 268 -31.02 -27.54 5.13
C THR A 268 -31.04 -27.66 6.64
N ASP A 269 -31.84 -26.83 7.31
CA ASP A 269 -31.97 -26.74 8.77
C ASP A 269 -30.78 -26.07 9.48
N GLU A 270 -29.96 -25.28 8.77
CA GLU A 270 -28.95 -24.43 9.39
C GLU A 270 -29.60 -23.28 10.18
N ASP A 271 -29.23 -23.12 11.44
CA ASP A 271 -29.68 -22.00 12.27
C ASP A 271 -29.25 -20.67 11.66
N GLN A 272 -30.10 -19.65 11.76
CA GLN A 272 -29.76 -18.32 11.27
C GLN A 272 -28.63 -17.73 12.10
N LEU A 273 -27.45 -17.60 11.48
CA LEU A 273 -26.30 -16.93 12.08
C LEU A 273 -26.54 -15.42 12.19
N CYS A 274 -25.91 -14.78 13.18
CA CYS A 274 -25.94 -13.32 13.34
C CYS A 274 -25.37 -12.59 12.11
N PHE A 275 -24.31 -13.16 11.53
CA PHE A 275 -23.76 -12.75 10.25
C PHE A 275 -23.71 -13.96 9.33
N LYS A 276 -24.21 -13.79 8.10
CA LYS A 276 -24.12 -14.81 7.05
C LYS A 276 -22.68 -15.02 6.60
N MET A 277 -21.88 -13.97 6.67
CA MET A 277 -20.48 -13.99 6.25
C MET A 277 -19.69 -12.90 6.96
N LEU A 278 -18.50 -13.26 7.42
CA LEU A 278 -17.49 -12.35 7.95
C LEU A 278 -16.34 -12.25 6.95
N TYR A 279 -15.90 -11.04 6.64
CA TYR A 279 -14.70 -10.80 5.84
C TYR A 279 -13.84 -9.71 6.47
N ALA A 280 -12.53 -9.77 6.25
CA ALA A 280 -11.62 -8.68 6.53
C ALA A 280 -11.32 -7.94 5.23
N MET A 281 -11.08 -6.64 5.30
CA MET A 281 -10.59 -5.86 4.17
C MET A 281 -9.53 -4.89 4.62
N ASP A 282 -8.51 -4.69 3.79
CA ASP A 282 -7.38 -3.84 4.14
C ASP A 282 -6.52 -3.50 2.91
N GLY A 283 -5.68 -2.47 3.03
CA GLY A 283 -4.67 -2.12 2.05
C GLY A 283 -3.30 -2.73 2.37
N ASN A 284 -2.48 -2.90 1.33
CA ASN A 284 -1.11 -3.38 1.49
C ASN A 284 -0.17 -2.53 0.67
N ASP A 285 0.65 -1.69 1.31
CA ASP A 285 1.59 -0.73 0.70
C ASP A 285 2.88 -1.31 0.09
N SER A 286 3.06 -2.63 0.10
CA SER A 286 4.29 -3.26 -0.38
C SER A 286 4.35 -3.41 -1.89
N LEU A 287 3.21 -3.50 -2.57
CA LEU A 287 3.08 -3.90 -3.96
C LEU A 287 3.14 -2.72 -4.95
N LYS A 288 4.05 -1.77 -4.72
CA LYS A 288 4.29 -0.57 -5.54
C LYS A 288 4.78 -0.90 -6.96
N ARG A 289 4.31 -0.16 -7.97
CA ARG A 289 4.77 -0.26 -9.37
C ARG A 289 5.12 1.09 -9.98
N SER A 290 6.26 1.15 -10.67
CA SER A 290 6.67 2.33 -11.46
C SER A 290 6.03 2.33 -12.85
N GLU A 291 5.77 3.53 -13.39
CA GLU A 291 5.05 3.70 -14.66
C GLU A 291 5.81 3.05 -15.84
N LEU A 292 5.08 2.24 -16.62
CA LEU A 292 5.54 1.61 -17.84
C LEU A 292 4.33 1.49 -18.78
N PRO A 293 4.33 2.19 -19.93
CA PRO A 293 3.19 2.19 -20.82
C PRO A 293 2.96 0.80 -21.42
N THR A 294 1.73 0.30 -21.36
CA THR A 294 1.32 -0.95 -21.99
C THR A 294 -0.15 -0.86 -22.43
N GLY A 295 -0.44 -1.32 -23.64
CA GLY A 295 -1.80 -1.31 -24.21
C GLY A 295 -2.58 -2.62 -24.02
N GLN A 296 -2.09 -3.57 -23.23
CA GLN A 296 -2.77 -4.85 -22.96
C GLN A 296 -3.66 -4.74 -21.72
N LEU A 297 -4.92 -5.11 -21.88
CA LEU A 297 -5.88 -5.20 -20.79
C LEU A 297 -5.84 -6.61 -20.17
N PHE A 298 -5.78 -6.68 -18.85
CA PHE A 298 -5.96 -7.91 -18.09
C PHE A 298 -7.34 -7.91 -17.45
N ILE A 299 -8.12 -8.96 -17.67
CA ILE A 299 -9.47 -9.13 -17.12
C ILE A 299 -9.44 -10.34 -16.18
N SER A 300 -9.81 -10.11 -14.92
CA SER A 300 -9.92 -11.14 -13.88
C SER A 300 -11.21 -10.93 -13.09
N ASP A 301 -11.78 -12.03 -12.60
CA ASP A 301 -12.95 -12.07 -11.72
C ASP A 301 -12.61 -11.80 -10.23
N ARG A 302 -11.33 -11.56 -9.92
CA ARG A 302 -10.86 -11.06 -8.62
C ARG A 302 -10.67 -9.55 -8.61
N TYR A 303 -10.33 -8.98 -9.75
CA TYR A 303 -10.02 -7.56 -9.86
C TYR A 303 -11.28 -6.72 -10.07
N LEU A 304 -11.46 -5.71 -9.23
CA LEU A 304 -12.44 -4.65 -9.48
C LEU A 304 -11.94 -3.72 -10.59
N ALA A 305 -12.85 -3.35 -11.49
CA ALA A 305 -12.54 -2.42 -12.57
C ALA A 305 -12.32 -1.00 -12.01
N ARG A 306 -11.34 -0.29 -12.57
CA ARG A 306 -11.02 1.08 -12.16
C ARG A 306 -12.23 2.02 -12.29
N ASP A 307 -12.95 1.93 -13.40
CA ASP A 307 -14.14 2.74 -13.66
C ASP A 307 -15.29 2.49 -12.67
N PHE A 308 -15.33 1.31 -12.04
CA PHE A 308 -16.28 1.00 -10.98
C PHE A 308 -15.87 1.65 -9.66
N ILE A 309 -14.59 1.55 -9.31
CA ILE A 309 -14.05 2.15 -8.07
C ILE A 309 -14.13 3.67 -8.11
N ASP A 310 -13.84 4.28 -9.26
CA ASP A 310 -13.77 5.73 -9.37
C ASP A 310 -15.14 6.41 -9.21
N GLN A 311 -16.26 5.67 -9.29
CA GLN A 311 -17.61 6.16 -8.97
C GLN A 311 -17.73 6.65 -7.52
N PHE A 312 -16.97 6.03 -6.60
CA PHE A 312 -16.99 6.36 -5.18
C PHE A 312 -16.01 7.49 -4.82
N SER A 313 -15.30 8.07 -5.79
CA SER A 313 -14.36 9.16 -5.53
C SER A 313 -15.05 10.43 -5.01
N GLN A 314 -16.31 10.66 -5.39
CA GLN A 314 -17.08 11.83 -4.93
C GLN A 314 -17.53 11.70 -3.47
N ASP A 315 -17.74 10.47 -2.99
CA ASP A 315 -18.11 10.21 -1.60
C ASP A 315 -16.97 10.58 -0.63
N VAL A 316 -15.72 10.56 -1.12
CA VAL A 316 -14.52 10.99 -0.37
C VAL A 316 -14.54 12.51 -0.12
N SER A 317 -15.00 13.30 -1.08
CA SER A 317 -15.00 14.77 -0.96
C SER A 317 -16.06 15.29 0.02
N CYS A 318 -17.17 14.56 0.17
CA CYS A 318 -18.27 14.94 1.06
C CYS A 318 -17.95 14.75 2.55
N ASP A 319 -17.01 13.88 2.89
CA ASP A 319 -16.57 13.61 4.27
C ASP A 319 -15.76 14.79 4.84
N SER A 320 -14.97 15.46 3.99
CA SER A 320 -14.08 16.57 4.39
C SER A 320 -14.79 17.88 4.81
N GLY A 321 -16.10 17.99 4.60
CA GLY A 321 -16.85 19.25 4.79
C GLY A 321 -17.93 19.21 5.87
N ARG A 322 -18.12 18.09 6.58
CA ARG A 322 -19.13 17.97 7.64
C ARG A 322 -18.45 17.90 9.00
N GLU A 323 -18.71 18.86 9.86
CA GLU A 323 -18.36 18.77 11.28
C GLU A 323 -19.12 17.59 11.89
N ASN A 324 -18.41 16.48 12.12
CA ASN A 324 -18.95 15.34 12.84
C ASN A 324 -19.32 15.79 14.25
N THR A 325 -20.56 15.51 14.69
CA THR A 325 -20.92 15.74 16.09
C THR A 325 -20.09 14.77 16.95
N PRO A 326 -19.50 15.22 18.08
CA PRO A 326 -18.60 14.40 18.90
C PRO A 326 -19.24 13.12 19.46
N GLU A 327 -20.56 13.02 19.42
CA GLU A 327 -21.32 11.88 19.93
C GLU A 327 -21.34 10.69 18.96
N GLU A 328 -21.10 10.89 17.65
CA GLU A 328 -21.22 9.81 16.65
C GLU A 328 -19.93 9.03 16.38
N ASN A 329 -18.74 9.57 16.67
CA ASN A 329 -17.48 8.81 16.50
C ASN A 329 -16.34 9.31 17.41
N SER A 330 -16.09 8.64 18.54
CA SER A 330 -15.05 9.05 19.50
C SER A 330 -13.61 8.75 19.05
N CYS A 331 -13.42 7.91 18.04
CA CYS A 331 -12.09 7.44 17.62
C CYS A 331 -11.32 8.47 16.77
N GLU A 332 -12.02 9.22 15.91
CA GLU A 332 -11.44 10.15 14.93
C GLU A 332 -10.81 11.39 15.58
N GLY A 333 -11.33 11.82 16.74
CA GLY A 333 -10.76 12.96 17.48
C GLY A 333 -9.40 12.68 18.14
N GLN A 334 -9.02 11.40 18.31
CA GLN A 334 -7.86 11.00 19.12
C GLN A 334 -6.77 10.28 18.32
N TRP A 335 -7.15 9.45 17.35
CA TRP A 335 -6.22 8.58 16.63
C TRP A 335 -6.24 8.92 15.15
N ASN A 336 -5.39 9.86 14.75
CA ASN A 336 -5.15 10.13 13.34
C ASN A 336 -4.06 9.18 12.83
N ASN A 337 -4.35 8.52 11.72
CA ASN A 337 -3.32 7.87 10.92
C ASN A 337 -2.26 8.90 10.51
N MET A 338 -1.07 8.41 10.18
CA MET A 338 0.03 9.27 9.75
C MET A 338 -0.43 10.14 8.57
N ASP A 339 -0.15 11.44 8.63
CA ASP A 339 -0.64 12.44 7.67
C ASP A 339 -0.26 12.10 6.22
N ASP A 340 -1.27 11.64 5.45
CA ASP A 340 -1.19 11.25 4.05
C ASP A 340 -0.65 12.36 3.15
N SER A 341 -0.84 13.63 3.52
CA SER A 341 -0.35 14.78 2.74
C SER A 341 1.18 14.78 2.59
N LYS A 342 1.90 14.21 3.57
CA LYS A 342 3.36 14.05 3.52
C LYS A 342 3.80 12.91 2.60
N MET A 343 2.93 11.94 2.35
CA MET A 343 3.17 10.77 1.48
C MET A 343 2.74 11.00 0.02
N GLN A 344 1.89 12.00 -0.26
CA GLN A 344 1.43 12.32 -1.62
C GLN A 344 2.56 12.57 -2.62
N LYS A 345 3.63 13.29 -2.21
CA LYS A 345 4.82 13.51 -3.05
C LYS A 345 5.54 12.18 -3.40
N VAL A 346 5.52 11.20 -2.48
CA VAL A 346 6.14 9.87 -2.68
C VAL A 346 5.27 8.98 -3.55
N TRP A 347 3.94 9.11 -3.46
CA TRP A 347 2.99 8.35 -4.27
C TRP A 347 2.99 8.75 -5.75
N GLY A 348 3.25 10.02 -6.07
CA GLY A 348 3.35 10.49 -7.45
C GLY A 348 4.46 9.82 -8.28
N ILE A 349 5.40 9.11 -7.64
CA ILE A 349 6.47 8.33 -8.31
C ILE A 349 5.93 7.00 -8.86
N TYR A 350 4.85 6.47 -8.28
CA TYR A 350 4.28 5.18 -8.60
C TYR A 350 2.92 5.36 -9.28
N ASP A 351 2.66 4.56 -10.31
CA ASP A 351 1.36 4.60 -11.00
C ASP A 351 0.32 3.85 -10.16
N GLU A 352 0.56 2.57 -9.87
CA GLU A 352 -0.09 1.88 -8.75
C GLU A 352 0.80 1.97 -7.51
N THR A 353 0.27 2.67 -6.51
CA THR A 353 0.86 2.76 -5.19
C THR A 353 0.76 1.43 -4.48
N SER A 354 -0.36 0.71 -4.61
CA SER A 354 -0.49 -0.63 -4.02
C SER A 354 -1.75 -1.42 -4.40
N ILE A 355 -2.15 -2.41 -3.59
CA ILE A 355 -3.45 -3.10 -3.69
C ILE A 355 -4.24 -2.96 -2.39
N PHE A 356 -5.56 -2.97 -2.51
CA PHE A 356 -6.51 -3.15 -1.41
C PHE A 356 -7.30 -4.44 -1.66
N VAL A 357 -7.50 -5.25 -0.61
CA VAL A 357 -7.97 -6.63 -0.71
C VAL A 357 -9.08 -6.89 0.28
N ALA A 358 -10.06 -7.71 -0.11
CA ALA A 358 -11.03 -8.32 0.80
C ALA A 358 -10.80 -9.82 0.89
N CYS A 359 -10.75 -10.36 2.11
CA CYS A 359 -10.48 -11.77 2.39
C CYS A 359 -11.51 -12.39 3.34
N LEU A 360 -11.85 -13.67 3.14
CA LEU A 360 -12.57 -14.47 4.14
C LEU A 360 -11.60 -15.25 5.02
N PRO A 361 -11.95 -15.45 6.30
CA PRO A 361 -11.36 -16.51 7.09
C PRO A 361 -11.53 -17.88 6.42
N PRO A 362 -10.49 -18.73 6.38
CA PRO A 362 -9.21 -18.49 7.00
C PRO A 362 -8.31 -17.55 6.19
N TRP A 363 -8.25 -17.61 4.85
CA TRP A 363 -7.44 -16.67 4.01
C TRP A 363 -7.87 -16.62 2.53
N PHE A 364 -9.16 -16.77 2.21
CA PHE A 364 -9.61 -16.74 0.80
C PHE A 364 -9.64 -15.31 0.27
N CYS A 365 -8.87 -15.02 -0.77
CA CYS A 365 -8.88 -13.71 -1.43
C CYS A 365 -10.17 -13.54 -2.27
N LEU A 366 -11.11 -12.71 -1.79
CA LEU A 366 -12.36 -12.44 -2.49
C LEU A 366 -12.18 -11.42 -3.60
N LEU A 367 -11.67 -10.23 -3.29
CA LEU A 367 -11.58 -9.11 -4.22
C LEU A 367 -10.24 -8.41 -4.09
N ILE A 368 -9.74 -7.88 -5.20
CA ILE A 368 -8.52 -7.08 -5.30
C ILE A 368 -8.85 -5.81 -6.06
N THR A 369 -8.35 -4.68 -5.57
CA THR A 369 -8.40 -3.39 -6.26
C THR A 369 -7.01 -2.78 -6.25
N ASP A 370 -6.60 -2.16 -7.35
CA ASP A 370 -5.35 -1.39 -7.36
C ASP A 370 -5.58 -0.03 -6.71
N MET A 371 -4.66 0.34 -5.83
CA MET A 371 -4.54 1.70 -5.33
C MET A 371 -3.67 2.47 -6.33
N VAL A 372 -4.18 3.60 -6.82
CA VAL A 372 -3.57 4.34 -7.94
C VAL A 372 -3.20 5.73 -7.44
N GLN A 373 -1.91 6.05 -7.46
CA GLN A 373 -1.36 7.35 -7.07
C GLN A 373 -1.91 7.91 -5.74
N SER A 374 -2.31 7.04 -4.82
CA SER A 374 -2.95 7.40 -3.54
C SER A 374 -2.71 6.33 -2.47
N GLY A 375 -2.86 6.70 -1.20
CA GLY A 375 -2.98 5.77 -0.09
C GLY A 375 -4.36 5.12 -0.05
N GLU A 376 -4.77 4.66 1.14
CA GLU A 376 -6.02 3.94 1.36
C GLU A 376 -7.24 4.88 1.42
N LEU A 377 -7.57 5.49 0.28
CA LEU A 377 -8.76 6.32 0.16
C LEU A 377 -10.05 5.51 0.39
N ALA A 378 -11.04 6.13 1.03
CA ALA A 378 -12.32 5.49 1.35
C ALA A 378 -13.06 4.89 0.12
N LYS A 379 -12.78 5.35 -1.10
CA LYS A 379 -13.36 4.76 -2.32
C LYS A 379 -13.06 3.27 -2.49
N TYR A 380 -11.92 2.79 -2.00
CA TYR A 380 -11.53 1.37 -2.12
C TYR A 380 -12.40 0.46 -1.25
N PRO A 381 -12.49 0.66 0.08
CA PRO A 381 -13.39 -0.13 0.92
C PRO A 381 -14.86 0.07 0.54
N LEU A 382 -15.30 1.27 0.11
CA LEU A 382 -16.67 1.48 -0.39
C LEU A 382 -16.99 0.60 -1.61
N ALA A 383 -16.10 0.57 -2.61
CA ALA A 383 -16.29 -0.28 -3.80
C ALA A 383 -16.31 -1.77 -3.46
N VAL A 384 -15.47 -2.21 -2.52
CA VAL A 384 -15.45 -3.58 -2.00
C VAL A 384 -16.79 -3.92 -1.34
N VAL A 385 -17.25 -3.10 -0.39
CA VAL A 385 -18.54 -3.31 0.31
C VAL A 385 -19.69 -3.35 -0.69
N ALA A 386 -19.74 -2.41 -1.64
CA ALA A 386 -20.76 -2.38 -2.68
C ALA A 386 -20.79 -3.69 -3.48
N LYS A 387 -19.62 -4.19 -3.90
CA LYS A 387 -19.54 -5.43 -4.67
C LYS A 387 -19.94 -6.67 -3.86
N LEU A 388 -19.57 -6.71 -2.58
CA LEU A 388 -19.92 -7.83 -1.70
C LEU A 388 -21.42 -7.85 -1.36
N LEU A 389 -22.04 -6.68 -1.16
CA LEU A 389 -23.50 -6.57 -0.98
C LEU A 389 -24.26 -7.02 -2.24
N ASP A 390 -23.79 -6.62 -3.42
CA ASP A 390 -24.34 -7.08 -4.71
C ASP A 390 -24.23 -8.61 -4.88
N ALA A 391 -23.10 -9.20 -4.45
CA ALA A 391 -22.85 -10.63 -4.62
C ALA A 391 -23.56 -11.52 -3.58
N PHE A 392 -23.60 -11.12 -2.31
CA PHE A 392 -24.01 -11.98 -1.19
C PHE A 392 -25.31 -11.54 -0.49
N GLY A 393 -25.74 -10.31 -0.72
CA GLY A 393 -26.94 -9.73 -0.12
C GLY A 393 -26.68 -9.17 1.28
N ASP A 394 -27.54 -9.56 2.21
CA ASP A 394 -27.66 -9.01 3.55
C ASP A 394 -26.85 -9.75 4.63
N SER A 395 -26.80 -9.14 5.82
CA SER A 395 -26.21 -9.68 7.05
C SER A 395 -24.71 -10.01 6.93
N LEU A 396 -23.95 -9.12 6.29
CA LEU A 396 -22.50 -9.22 6.16
C LEU A 396 -21.79 -8.45 7.30
N GLY A 397 -20.72 -9.02 7.82
CA GLY A 397 -19.83 -8.37 8.79
C GLY A 397 -18.44 -8.12 8.20
N SER A 398 -17.93 -6.89 8.35
CA SER A 398 -16.59 -6.53 7.86
C SER A 398 -15.64 -6.15 8.98
N GLY A 399 -14.48 -6.80 9.04
CA GLY A 399 -13.31 -6.36 9.81
C GLY A 399 -12.48 -5.37 9.01
N TYR A 400 -12.09 -4.25 9.65
CA TYR A 400 -11.20 -3.25 9.08
C TYR A 400 -10.51 -2.47 10.20
N ASP A 401 -9.24 -2.13 10.04
CA ASP A 401 -8.41 -1.46 11.06
C ASP A 401 -8.95 -0.10 11.48
N ILE A 402 -9.58 0.61 10.55
CA ILE A 402 -10.31 1.87 10.82
C ILE A 402 -11.83 1.68 10.81
N GLY A 403 -12.32 0.48 11.15
CA GLY A 403 -13.73 0.10 11.04
C GLY A 403 -14.70 1.06 11.74
N CYS A 404 -14.32 1.65 12.87
CA CYS A 404 -15.15 2.66 13.55
C CYS A 404 -15.29 3.95 12.72
N GLN A 405 -14.19 4.46 12.16
CA GLN A 405 -14.21 5.64 11.28
C GLN A 405 -14.95 5.32 9.98
N PHE A 406 -14.59 4.20 9.37
CA PHE A 406 -15.17 3.75 8.12
C PHE A 406 -16.68 3.50 8.22
N LYS A 407 -17.20 3.08 9.37
CA LYS A 407 -18.66 2.96 9.60
C LYS A 407 -19.39 4.29 9.34
N THR A 408 -18.83 5.41 9.78
CA THR A 408 -19.40 6.74 9.55
C THR A 408 -19.32 7.11 8.07
N THR A 409 -18.15 6.93 7.46
CA THR A 409 -17.95 7.17 6.02
C THR A 409 -18.92 6.32 5.17
N LEU A 410 -19.07 5.03 5.50
CA LEU A 410 -20.00 4.11 4.83
C LEU A 410 -21.44 4.61 4.96
N ASN A 411 -21.87 5.04 6.15
CA ASN A 411 -23.22 5.54 6.37
C ASN A 411 -23.53 6.83 5.60
N ASN A 412 -22.52 7.67 5.39
CA ASN A 412 -22.62 8.95 4.69
C ASN A 412 -22.42 8.84 3.16
N SER A 413 -21.89 7.71 2.69
CA SER A 413 -21.65 7.44 1.27
C SER A 413 -22.92 7.22 0.46
N SER A 414 -22.77 7.19 -0.87
CA SER A 414 -23.83 6.83 -1.83
C SER A 414 -24.47 5.47 -1.57
N ILE A 415 -23.74 4.52 -0.96
CA ILE A 415 -24.22 3.17 -0.63
C ILE A 415 -24.68 3.01 0.82
N GLY A 416 -24.64 4.07 1.64
CA GLY A 416 -25.00 3.97 3.06
C GLY A 416 -26.42 3.50 3.31
N ALA A 417 -27.38 3.90 2.46
CA ALA A 417 -28.76 3.43 2.54
C ALA A 417 -28.86 1.92 2.26
N LEU A 418 -28.12 1.42 1.27
CA LEU A 418 -28.07 0.01 0.91
C LEU A 418 -27.39 -0.82 2.01
N ALA A 419 -26.29 -0.33 2.59
CA ALA A 419 -25.59 -1.00 3.68
C ALA A 419 -26.52 -1.17 4.90
N ARG A 420 -27.29 -0.13 5.25
CA ARG A 420 -28.26 -0.19 6.35
C ARG A 420 -29.43 -1.13 6.06
N SER A 421 -30.02 -1.07 4.87
CA SER A 421 -31.14 -1.96 4.50
C SER A 421 -30.72 -3.42 4.40
N SER A 422 -29.43 -3.67 4.15
CA SER A 422 -28.84 -5.01 4.05
C SER A 422 -28.20 -5.46 5.37
N HIS A 423 -28.39 -4.73 6.47
CA HIS A 423 -27.83 -5.07 7.79
C HIS A 423 -26.30 -5.32 7.79
N HIS A 424 -25.55 -4.59 6.96
CA HIS A 424 -24.08 -4.64 6.99
C HIS A 424 -23.55 -4.01 8.27
N THR A 425 -22.58 -4.66 8.89
CA THR A 425 -21.96 -4.17 10.13
C THR A 425 -20.44 -4.13 10.00
N CYS A 426 -19.84 -2.99 10.35
CA CYS A 426 -18.40 -2.88 10.57
C CYS A 426 -18.08 -3.37 11.99
N LEU A 427 -17.19 -4.34 12.10
CA LEU A 427 -16.96 -5.15 13.29
C LEU A 427 -15.56 -4.95 13.85
N GLY A 428 -15.47 -4.95 15.18
CA GLY A 428 -14.29 -5.44 15.91
C GLY A 428 -14.81 -6.54 16.84
N LEU A 429 -14.52 -7.81 16.57
CA LEU A 429 -15.20 -8.91 17.25
C LEU A 429 -14.30 -10.10 17.62
N GLY A 430 -14.40 -10.52 18.88
CA GLY A 430 -14.44 -11.93 19.28
C GLY A 430 -13.11 -12.72 19.29
N ILE A 431 -13.22 -14.05 19.12
CA ILE A 431 -12.09 -15.01 19.08
C ILE A 431 -11.27 -14.86 17.79
N GLU A 432 -11.85 -14.27 16.74
CA GLU A 432 -11.20 -14.04 15.46
C GLU A 432 -10.53 -12.66 15.48
N ASP A 433 -9.20 -12.63 15.38
CA ASP A 433 -8.41 -11.39 15.42
C ASP A 433 -8.57 -10.51 14.17
N LEU A 434 -9.25 -11.03 13.13
CA LEU A 434 -9.45 -10.40 11.83
C LEU A 434 -8.13 -10.02 11.13
N GLU A 435 -6.99 -10.58 11.56
CA GLU A 435 -5.66 -10.42 10.95
C GLU A 435 -5.52 -11.21 9.62
N THR A 436 -6.65 -11.58 9.01
CA THR A 436 -6.70 -12.35 7.76
C THR A 436 -5.97 -11.63 6.64
N CYS A 437 -6.15 -10.30 6.54
CA CYS A 437 -5.45 -9.47 5.56
C CYS A 437 -3.93 -9.48 5.82
N GLU A 438 -3.49 -9.28 7.06
CA GLU A 438 -2.07 -9.27 7.42
C GLU A 438 -1.36 -10.60 7.11
N CYS A 439 -2.00 -11.72 7.47
CA CYS A 439 -1.51 -13.05 7.11
C CYS A 439 -1.38 -13.23 5.58
N THR A 440 -2.34 -12.67 4.84
CA THR A 440 -2.38 -12.72 3.37
C THR A 440 -1.28 -11.84 2.76
N PHE A 441 -1.04 -10.67 3.33
CA PHE A 441 0.00 -9.74 2.89
C PHE A 441 1.39 -10.26 3.17
N SER A 442 1.62 -10.84 4.35
CA SER A 442 2.90 -11.47 4.71
C SER A 442 3.40 -12.45 3.64
N LYS A 443 2.49 -13.27 3.10
CA LYS A 443 2.82 -14.22 2.02
C LYS A 443 2.95 -13.54 0.64
N SER A 444 1.99 -12.69 0.29
CA SER A 444 1.95 -12.05 -1.04
C SER A 444 3.03 -10.98 -1.25
N ASN A 445 3.63 -10.44 -0.19
CA ASN A 445 4.72 -9.46 -0.25
C ASN A 445 5.98 -9.96 -0.97
N SER A 446 6.15 -11.27 -1.12
CA SER A 446 7.19 -11.86 -1.98
C SER A 446 7.09 -11.40 -3.45
N LEU A 447 5.90 -10.97 -3.91
CA LEU A 447 5.66 -10.42 -5.25
C LEU A 447 6.18 -8.97 -5.41
N ALA A 448 6.45 -8.24 -4.33
CA ALA A 448 6.75 -6.81 -4.40
C ALA A 448 7.98 -6.48 -5.24
N SER A 449 9.10 -7.18 -4.97
CA SER A 449 10.35 -6.95 -5.69
C SER A 449 10.27 -7.29 -7.18
N PRO A 450 9.80 -8.48 -7.61
CA PRO A 450 9.76 -8.82 -9.03
C PRO A 450 8.75 -7.98 -9.83
N LEU A 451 7.68 -7.47 -9.22
CA LEU A 451 6.62 -6.76 -9.94
C LEU A 451 6.85 -5.24 -10.10
N ARG A 452 7.79 -4.65 -9.37
CA ARG A 452 8.02 -3.19 -9.32
C ARG A 452 8.19 -2.52 -10.68
N TYR A 453 8.85 -3.19 -11.61
CA TYR A 453 9.15 -2.70 -12.96
C TYR A 453 8.46 -3.52 -14.05
N THR A 454 7.37 -4.21 -13.72
CA THR A 454 6.58 -4.94 -14.72
C THR A 454 5.54 -4.01 -15.35
N SER A 455 4.94 -4.42 -16.47
CA SER A 455 3.77 -3.69 -16.96
C SER A 455 2.53 -3.98 -16.11
N ILE A 456 1.52 -3.11 -16.20
CA ILE A 456 0.21 -3.31 -15.55
C ILE A 456 -0.36 -4.70 -15.83
N PHE A 457 -0.28 -5.14 -17.09
CA PHE A 457 -0.73 -6.46 -17.51
C PHE A 457 -0.04 -7.59 -16.74
N HIS A 458 1.30 -7.62 -16.73
CA HIS A 458 2.05 -8.70 -16.08
C HIS A 458 1.93 -8.63 -14.56
N ARG A 459 1.83 -7.42 -13.99
CA ARG A 459 1.58 -7.22 -12.56
C ARG A 459 0.26 -7.90 -12.16
N LYS A 460 -0.84 -7.54 -12.81
CA LYS A 460 -2.16 -8.10 -12.48
C LYS A 460 -2.21 -9.60 -12.72
N GLN A 461 -1.63 -10.06 -13.83
CA GLN A 461 -1.55 -11.49 -14.13
C GLN A 461 -0.79 -12.26 -13.05
N ALA A 462 0.34 -11.75 -12.56
CA ALA A 462 1.13 -12.39 -11.53
C ALA A 462 0.41 -12.42 -10.18
N ILE A 463 -0.21 -11.31 -9.77
CA ILE A 463 -0.98 -11.23 -8.52
C ILE A 463 -2.19 -12.17 -8.57
N ASP A 464 -2.99 -12.11 -9.63
CA ASP A 464 -4.15 -12.98 -9.81
C ASP A 464 -3.76 -14.46 -9.81
N SER A 465 -2.70 -14.82 -10.54
CA SER A 465 -2.19 -16.19 -10.60
C SER A 465 -1.69 -16.66 -9.24
N TYR A 466 -1.00 -15.80 -8.48
CA TYR A 466 -0.54 -16.10 -7.14
C TYR A 466 -1.71 -16.40 -6.20
N PHE A 467 -2.70 -15.51 -6.12
CA PHE A 467 -3.87 -15.71 -5.26
C PHE A 467 -4.68 -16.94 -5.67
N LYS A 468 -4.85 -17.17 -6.98
CA LYS A 468 -5.50 -18.38 -7.48
C LYS A 468 -4.76 -19.65 -7.10
N HIS A 469 -3.44 -19.65 -7.18
CA HIS A 469 -2.61 -20.79 -6.77
C HIS A 469 -2.67 -21.04 -5.26
N ASN A 470 -2.55 -19.97 -4.47
CA ASN A 470 -2.63 -20.02 -3.02
C ASN A 470 -3.99 -20.54 -2.55
N ASP A 471 -5.09 -20.03 -3.09
CA ASP A 471 -6.44 -20.53 -2.77
C ASP A 471 -6.52 -22.04 -3.03
N ASN A 472 -6.18 -22.45 -4.26
CA ASN A 472 -6.36 -23.83 -4.74
C ASN A 472 -5.51 -24.87 -4.01
N LEU A 473 -4.27 -24.54 -3.62
CA LEU A 473 -3.34 -25.52 -3.06
C LEU A 473 -3.06 -25.35 -1.57
N GLU A 474 -3.21 -24.15 -1.02
CA GLU A 474 -2.91 -23.85 0.38
C GLU A 474 -4.18 -23.58 1.20
N VAL A 475 -5.06 -22.69 0.75
CA VAL A 475 -6.21 -22.29 1.57
C VAL A 475 -7.23 -23.43 1.67
N TYR A 476 -7.59 -24.04 0.54
CA TYR A 476 -8.50 -25.18 0.53
C TYR A 476 -8.00 -26.38 1.34
N SER A 477 -6.70 -26.68 1.26
CA SER A 477 -6.11 -27.81 1.99
C SER A 477 -6.06 -27.56 3.50
N ASN A 478 -5.85 -26.30 3.92
CA ASN A 478 -5.78 -25.93 5.33
C ASN A 478 -7.15 -25.63 5.97
N LEU A 479 -8.19 -25.40 5.17
CA LEU A 479 -9.54 -25.04 5.66
C LEU A 479 -10.08 -26.04 6.71
N SER A 480 -9.93 -27.34 6.45
CA SER A 480 -10.44 -28.37 7.38
C SER A 480 -9.71 -28.34 8.73
N ASN A 481 -8.39 -28.13 8.72
CA ASN A 481 -7.59 -28.04 9.94
C ASN A 481 -7.93 -26.78 10.74
N PHE A 482 -8.14 -25.65 10.05
CA PHE A 482 -8.56 -24.40 10.66
C PHE A 482 -9.91 -24.57 11.39
N LEU A 483 -10.93 -25.06 10.69
CA LEU A 483 -12.26 -25.27 11.26
C LEU A 483 -12.22 -26.24 12.45
N TYR A 484 -11.48 -27.34 12.34
CA TYR A 484 -11.33 -28.31 13.42
C TYR A 484 -10.61 -27.73 14.65
N SER A 485 -9.58 -26.92 14.44
CA SER A 485 -8.82 -26.29 15.53
C SER A 485 -9.67 -25.24 16.25
N ASN A 486 -10.39 -24.41 15.52
CA ASN A 486 -11.30 -23.41 16.11
C ASN A 486 -12.46 -24.07 16.85
N TYR A 487 -13.02 -25.16 16.30
CA TYR A 487 -14.06 -25.93 16.99
C TYR A 487 -13.56 -26.52 18.32
N LYS A 488 -12.35 -27.09 18.34
CA LYS A 488 -11.72 -27.57 19.58
C LYS A 488 -11.49 -26.45 20.58
N GLN A 489 -10.97 -25.31 20.11
CA GLN A 489 -10.73 -24.15 20.96
C GLN A 489 -12.05 -23.64 21.56
N ALA A 490 -13.12 -23.57 20.76
CA ALA A 490 -14.43 -23.18 21.25
C ALA A 490 -14.96 -24.15 22.32
N LEU A 491 -14.85 -25.47 22.10
CA LEU A 491 -15.24 -26.47 23.10
C LEU A 491 -14.42 -26.37 24.39
N ASP A 492 -13.11 -26.12 24.28
CA ASP A 492 -12.22 -25.94 25.42
C ASP A 492 -12.60 -24.68 26.21
N ILE A 493 -12.89 -23.56 25.53
CA ILE A 493 -13.40 -22.33 26.15
C ILE A 493 -14.73 -22.58 26.84
N LEU A 494 -15.67 -23.29 26.21
CA LEU A 494 -16.97 -23.59 26.82
C LEU A 494 -16.86 -24.53 28.05
N THR A 495 -15.91 -25.45 28.02
CA THR A 495 -15.74 -26.44 29.10
C THR A 495 -14.93 -25.89 30.27
N ASN A 496 -13.79 -25.26 29.97
CA ASN A 496 -12.77 -24.87 30.94
C ASN A 496 -12.71 -23.36 31.15
N GLY A 497 -13.29 -22.54 30.26
CA GLY A 497 -13.14 -21.09 30.28
C GLY A 497 -13.65 -20.44 31.57
N ASN A 498 -14.76 -20.92 32.12
CA ASN A 498 -15.29 -20.42 33.40
C ASN A 498 -14.33 -20.71 34.57
N ASP A 499 -13.80 -21.93 34.65
CA ASP A 499 -12.87 -22.32 35.72
C ASP A 499 -11.53 -21.59 35.57
N VAL A 500 -11.03 -21.44 34.35
CA VAL A 500 -9.81 -20.68 34.05
C VAL A 500 -9.99 -19.22 34.43
N LEU A 501 -11.10 -18.59 34.02
CA LEU A 501 -11.41 -17.21 34.36
C LEU A 501 -11.48 -17.03 35.87
N LEU A 502 -12.20 -17.88 36.60
CA LEU A 502 -12.32 -17.81 38.06
C LEU A 502 -10.98 -17.98 38.78
N ASN A 503 -10.10 -18.86 38.30
CA ASN A 503 -8.77 -19.04 38.87
C ASN A 503 -7.87 -17.82 38.61
N VAL A 504 -7.89 -17.28 37.39
CA VAL A 504 -7.13 -16.07 37.03
C VAL A 504 -7.64 -14.85 37.81
N MET A 505 -8.96 -14.70 37.95
CA MET A 505 -9.58 -13.67 38.78
C MET A 505 -9.10 -13.76 40.22
N ARG A 506 -9.08 -14.96 40.80
CA ARG A 506 -8.57 -15.19 42.16
C ARG A 506 -7.09 -14.82 42.30
N ASP A 507 -6.27 -15.22 41.34
CA ASP A 507 -4.82 -14.93 41.34
C ASP A 507 -4.55 -13.42 41.23
N LEU A 508 -5.41 -12.69 40.50
CA LEU A 508 -5.34 -11.23 40.33
C LEU A 508 -6.11 -10.45 41.42
N GLY A 509 -6.77 -11.13 42.36
CA GLY A 509 -7.54 -10.50 43.43
C GLY A 509 -8.86 -9.86 42.98
N VAL A 510 -9.39 -10.26 41.82
CA VAL A 510 -10.68 -9.83 41.28
C VAL A 510 -11.78 -10.74 41.84
N MET A 511 -12.71 -10.16 42.58
CA MET A 511 -13.74 -10.93 43.32
C MET A 511 -14.99 -11.22 42.51
N ASP A 512 -15.29 -10.39 41.50
CA ASP A 512 -16.53 -10.45 40.73
C ASP A 512 -16.29 -10.05 39.27
N ASP A 513 -17.02 -10.64 38.34
CA ASP A 513 -16.87 -10.40 36.90
C ASP A 513 -17.45 -9.04 36.48
N SER A 514 -18.41 -8.50 37.24
CA SER A 514 -18.92 -7.13 37.07
C SER A 514 -17.83 -6.06 37.15
N VAL A 515 -16.69 -6.37 37.78
CA VAL A 515 -15.53 -5.50 37.80
C VAL A 515 -15.02 -5.24 36.39
N PHE A 516 -15.10 -6.20 35.46
CA PHE A 516 -14.70 -5.98 34.07
C PHE A 516 -15.59 -4.94 33.39
N GLU A 517 -16.90 -4.96 33.62
CA GLU A 517 -17.82 -3.93 33.10
C GLU A 517 -17.50 -2.57 33.69
N SER A 518 -17.19 -2.51 35.00
CA SER A 518 -16.74 -1.25 35.62
C SER A 518 -15.42 -0.75 35.03
N TRP A 519 -14.45 -1.62 34.77
CA TRP A 519 -13.19 -1.23 34.14
C TRP A 519 -13.38 -0.76 32.71
N LEU A 520 -14.27 -1.40 31.93
CA LEU A 520 -14.60 -0.96 30.58
C LEU A 520 -15.28 0.41 30.60
N GLU A 521 -16.18 0.67 31.55
CA GLU A 521 -16.80 1.99 31.68
C GLU A 521 -15.82 3.05 32.23
N GLU A 522 -14.96 2.70 33.19
CA GLU A 522 -13.88 3.56 33.68
C GLU A 522 -12.89 3.91 32.57
N GLU A 523 -12.45 2.92 31.80
CA GLU A 523 -11.60 3.09 30.63
C GLU A 523 -12.28 3.99 29.60
N LYS A 524 -13.56 3.74 29.29
CA LYS A 524 -14.34 4.57 28.38
C LYS A 524 -14.51 6.01 28.88
N VAL A 525 -14.76 6.22 30.18
CA VAL A 525 -14.87 7.56 30.79
C VAL A 525 -13.53 8.27 30.74
N TYR A 526 -12.44 7.58 31.11
CA TYR A 526 -11.08 8.10 31.06
C TYR A 526 -10.68 8.49 29.62
N LEU A 527 -10.87 7.58 28.66
CA LEU A 527 -10.59 7.82 27.25
C LEU A 527 -11.44 8.98 26.70
N LYS A 528 -12.73 9.08 27.07
CA LYS A 528 -13.56 10.24 26.71
C LYS A 528 -13.06 11.55 27.35
N GLY A 529 -12.57 11.49 28.59
CA GLY A 529 -11.97 12.64 29.28
C GLY A 529 -10.70 13.15 28.61
N LEU A 530 -9.97 12.30 27.89
CA LEU A 530 -8.77 12.66 27.13
C LEU A 530 -9.07 13.29 25.75
N THR A 531 -10.33 13.42 25.35
CA THR A 531 -10.68 13.90 24.00
C THR A 531 -10.37 15.39 23.80
N ARG A 532 -10.52 16.21 24.85
CA ARG A 532 -10.27 17.66 24.84
C ARG A 532 -9.85 18.14 26.22
N GLU A 533 -9.08 19.24 26.28
CA GLU A 533 -8.85 19.96 27.54
C GLU A 533 -10.21 20.28 28.20
N PRO A 534 -10.31 20.22 29.54
CA PRO A 534 -11.53 20.63 30.23
C PRO A 534 -11.95 22.04 29.78
N GLU A 535 -13.18 22.15 29.28
CA GLU A 535 -13.69 23.40 28.68
C GLU A 535 -13.68 24.54 29.71
N GLU A 536 -14.04 24.24 30.95
CA GLU A 536 -14.02 25.20 32.06
C GLU A 536 -12.61 25.73 32.34
N GLU A 537 -11.59 24.86 32.42
CA GLU A 537 -10.19 25.29 32.63
C GLU A 537 -9.67 26.10 31.44
N THR A 538 -10.07 25.73 30.22
CA THR A 538 -9.70 26.43 28.99
C THR A 538 -10.27 27.85 28.96
N LEU A 539 -11.56 27.98 29.26
CA LEU A 539 -12.25 29.27 29.34
C LEU A 539 -11.70 30.15 30.48
N GLN A 540 -11.38 29.56 31.63
CA GLN A 540 -10.74 30.27 32.74
C GLN A 540 -9.34 30.80 32.37
N MET A 541 -8.53 29.99 31.68
CA MET A 541 -7.22 30.42 31.18
C MET A 541 -7.33 31.55 30.16
N GLU A 542 -8.27 31.47 29.22
CA GLU A 542 -8.55 32.54 28.24
C GLU A 542 -9.02 33.83 28.94
N TYR A 543 -9.85 33.70 29.96
CA TYR A 543 -10.29 34.82 30.79
C TYR A 543 -9.12 35.51 31.50
N CYS A 544 -8.26 34.74 32.16
CA CYS A 544 -7.06 35.28 32.82
C CYS A 544 -6.10 35.97 31.84
N VAL A 545 -5.86 35.38 30.66
CA VAL A 545 -4.99 35.99 29.64
C VAL A 545 -5.59 37.31 29.14
N ALA A 546 -6.87 37.33 28.80
CA ALA A 546 -7.55 38.52 28.30
C ALA A 546 -7.62 39.65 29.34
N LEU A 547 -7.89 39.29 30.59
CA LEU A 547 -7.93 40.25 31.70
C LEU A 547 -6.53 40.79 32.01
N SER A 548 -5.49 39.97 31.94
CA SER A 548 -4.09 40.44 32.12
C SER A 548 -3.68 41.40 31.01
N ALA A 549 -4.08 41.13 29.76
CA ALA A 549 -3.82 42.00 28.62
C ALA A 549 -4.56 43.34 28.76
N ALA A 550 -5.83 43.31 29.17
CA ALA A 550 -6.60 44.52 29.46
C ALA A 550 -5.98 45.33 30.60
N MET A 551 -5.57 44.69 31.70
CA MET A 551 -4.90 45.34 32.84
C MET A 551 -3.56 45.97 32.46
N ASN A 552 -2.76 45.32 31.62
CA ASN A 552 -1.47 45.86 31.15
C ASN A 552 -1.63 47.05 30.21
N LEU A 553 -2.73 47.11 29.44
CA LEU A 553 -3.09 48.25 28.58
C LEU A 553 -3.85 49.35 29.35
N PHE A 554 -4.29 49.06 30.57
CA PHE A 554 -4.93 50.01 31.47
C PHE A 554 -3.88 50.93 32.09
N GLY A 555 -3.85 52.19 31.66
CA GLY A 555 -2.91 53.21 32.16
C GLY A 555 -1.77 53.59 31.20
N THR A 556 -1.60 52.90 30.08
CA THR A 556 -0.75 53.33 28.96
C THR A 556 -1.15 54.66 28.28
N PRO A 557 -2.40 55.18 28.34
CA PRO A 557 -2.73 56.44 27.66
C PRO A 557 -2.10 57.71 28.25
N SER A 558 -1.38 57.66 29.39
CA SER A 558 -1.07 58.87 30.17
C SER A 558 0.41 59.17 30.40
N ARG A 559 1.36 58.44 29.80
CA ARG A 559 2.81 58.60 30.13
C ARG A 559 3.71 59.19 29.05
N HIS A 560 3.18 59.81 27.99
CA HIS A 560 4.00 60.59 27.04
C HIS A 560 3.31 61.92 26.67
N CYS A 561 3.17 62.79 27.67
CA CYS A 561 2.90 64.22 27.45
C CYS A 561 3.88 65.06 28.28
N ASP A 562 5.18 64.79 28.18
CA ASP A 562 6.22 65.75 28.58
C ASP A 562 7.10 66.02 27.36
N ILE A 563 6.66 66.99 26.55
CA ILE A 563 7.37 67.46 25.37
C ILE A 563 8.36 68.54 25.81
N ALA A 564 9.65 68.28 25.63
CA ALA A 564 10.68 69.31 25.65
C ALA A 564 11.73 69.05 24.55
N GLY A 565 11.46 69.49 23.32
CA GLY A 565 12.54 69.88 22.38
C GLY A 565 12.36 69.60 20.88
N SER A 566 12.26 70.70 20.11
CA SER A 566 12.61 70.88 18.68
C SER A 566 11.69 70.29 17.58
N TYR A 567 11.10 71.21 16.81
CA TYR A 567 9.86 71.08 16.02
C TYR A 567 9.93 70.35 14.66
N GLU A 568 11.07 69.82 14.22
CA GLU A 568 11.18 69.31 12.83
C GLU A 568 11.56 67.82 12.71
N ALA A 569 11.94 67.14 13.79
CA ALA A 569 12.11 65.68 13.83
C ALA A 569 10.87 64.94 14.41
N GLU A 570 9.87 65.68 14.87
CA GLU A 570 8.79 65.16 15.72
C GLU A 570 7.54 64.69 14.96
N VAL A 571 7.28 65.14 13.72
CA VAL A 571 6.00 64.88 13.01
C VAL A 571 5.83 63.40 12.61
N GLY A 572 6.91 62.74 12.18
CA GLY A 572 6.89 61.30 11.84
C GLY A 572 6.82 60.38 13.08
N ASN A 573 7.42 60.81 14.19
CA ASN A 573 7.38 60.08 15.46
C ASN A 573 6.04 60.28 16.18
N THR A 574 5.43 61.47 16.11
CA THR A 574 4.10 61.74 16.68
C THR A 574 3.01 60.91 16.01
N HIS A 575 2.98 60.78 14.68
CA HIS A 575 2.00 59.92 14.00
C HIS A 575 2.14 58.42 14.32
N LYS A 576 3.37 57.93 14.50
CA LYS A 576 3.62 56.54 14.93
C LYS A 576 3.18 56.31 16.36
N THR A 577 3.48 57.25 17.26
CA THR A 577 3.07 57.19 18.68
C THR A 577 1.55 57.30 18.80
N GLU A 578 0.91 58.20 18.05
CA GLU A 578 -0.55 58.36 18.01
C GLU A 578 -1.25 57.12 17.44
N SER A 579 -0.71 56.53 16.37
CA SER A 579 -1.21 55.25 15.83
C SER A 579 -1.04 54.10 16.82
N SER A 580 0.08 54.07 17.56
CA SER A 580 0.33 53.06 18.59
C SER A 580 -0.62 53.22 19.78
N CYS A 581 -0.89 54.45 20.21
CA CYS A 581 -1.90 54.75 21.22
C CYS A 581 -3.31 54.33 20.77
N ARG A 582 -3.66 54.59 19.51
CA ARG A 582 -4.94 54.16 18.94
C ARG A 582 -5.07 52.64 18.90
N HIS A 583 -4.05 51.92 18.43
CA HIS A 583 -4.06 50.45 18.45
C HIS A 583 -4.12 49.89 19.87
N ALA A 584 -3.40 50.48 20.83
CA ALA A 584 -3.46 50.07 22.24
C ALA A 584 -4.85 50.26 22.86
N LEU A 585 -5.56 51.35 22.50
CA LEU A 585 -6.94 51.58 22.91
C LEU A 585 -7.91 50.59 22.25
N GLU A 586 -7.79 50.36 20.94
CA GLU A 586 -8.58 49.38 20.19
C GLU A 586 -8.37 47.95 20.75
N ASP A 587 -7.13 47.60 21.11
CA ASP A 587 -6.79 46.32 21.72
C ASP A 587 -7.32 46.22 23.16
N TYR A 588 -7.25 47.29 23.95
CA TYR A 588 -7.87 47.33 25.29
C TYR A 588 -9.38 47.11 25.22
N GLU A 589 -10.08 47.82 24.33
CA GLU A 589 -11.53 47.65 24.14
C GLU A 589 -11.89 46.24 23.65
N ARG A 590 -11.08 45.65 22.77
CA ARG A 590 -11.27 44.28 22.29
C ARG A 590 -11.13 43.27 23.43
N ASN A 591 -10.06 43.39 24.23
CA ASN A 591 -9.82 42.51 25.38
C ASN A 591 -10.92 42.68 26.43
N LEU A 592 -11.38 43.91 26.71
CA LEU A 592 -12.47 44.16 27.67
C LEU A 592 -13.79 43.52 27.23
N LYS A 593 -14.15 43.59 25.94
CA LYS A 593 -15.33 42.90 25.40
C LYS A 593 -15.22 41.37 25.53
N LEU A 594 -14.02 40.83 25.32
CA LEU A 594 -13.76 39.40 25.48
C LEU A 594 -13.84 38.94 26.94
N VAL A 595 -13.28 39.73 27.87
CA VAL A 595 -13.41 39.55 29.33
C VAL A 595 -14.88 39.51 29.74
N GLN A 596 -15.70 40.49 29.34
CA GLN A 596 -17.12 40.54 29.65
C GLN A 596 -17.90 39.33 29.09
N ALA A 597 -17.58 38.91 27.87
CA ALA A 597 -18.21 37.73 27.27
C ALA A 597 -17.85 36.43 28.02
N LEU A 598 -16.60 36.34 28.51
CA LEU A 598 -16.14 35.20 29.30
C LEU A 598 -16.71 35.21 30.74
N GLU A 599 -16.88 36.39 31.36
CA GLU A 599 -17.55 36.53 32.67
C GLU A 599 -18.99 36.00 32.61
N CYS A 600 -19.72 36.30 31.52
CA CYS A 600 -21.05 35.76 31.32
C CYS A 600 -21.06 34.23 31.10
N LYS A 601 -20.05 33.67 30.45
CA LYS A 601 -19.95 32.22 30.19
C LYS A 601 -19.53 31.42 31.42
N LEU A 602 -18.68 32.00 32.27
CA LEU A 602 -18.14 31.38 33.50
C LEU A 602 -18.95 31.73 34.77
N ASP A 603 -20.04 32.49 34.63
CA ASP A 603 -20.88 33.00 35.73
C ASP A 603 -20.08 33.77 36.80
N ILE A 604 -19.09 34.57 36.36
CA ILE A 604 -18.22 35.35 37.24
C ILE A 604 -18.93 36.66 37.61
N ILE A 605 -19.30 36.79 38.88
CA ILE A 605 -20.06 37.93 39.40
C ILE A 605 -19.18 39.16 39.65
N ALA A 606 -17.91 38.94 40.01
CA ALA A 606 -16.94 40.00 40.28
C ALA A 606 -15.65 39.73 39.50
N CYS A 607 -15.17 40.74 38.78
CA CYS A 607 -13.96 40.66 37.97
C CYS A 607 -12.75 40.29 38.83
N TRP A 608 -11.95 39.32 38.38
CA TRP A 608 -10.81 38.81 39.16
C TRP A 608 -9.72 39.89 39.30
N VAL A 609 -9.08 39.91 40.46
CA VAL A 609 -7.91 40.75 40.76
C VAL A 609 -6.69 39.87 41.07
N PRO A 610 -5.45 40.37 40.93
CA PRO A 610 -4.24 39.55 41.11
C PRO A 610 -4.09 38.86 42.48
N ASP A 611 -4.78 39.39 43.50
CA ASP A 611 -4.80 38.84 44.85
C ASP A 611 -5.84 37.73 45.05
N ASP A 612 -6.73 37.51 44.07
CA ASP A 612 -7.75 36.46 44.16
C ASP A 612 -7.12 35.08 44.00
N GLY A 613 -7.59 34.12 44.80
CA GLY A 613 -7.11 32.74 44.77
C GLY A 613 -7.30 32.07 43.40
N GLU A 614 -8.41 32.34 42.71
CA GLU A 614 -8.70 31.80 41.39
C GLU A 614 -7.77 32.36 40.31
N TRP A 615 -7.47 33.67 40.35
CA TRP A 615 -6.47 34.29 39.47
C TRP A 615 -5.10 33.64 39.61
N GLN A 616 -4.66 33.43 40.85
CA GLN A 616 -3.36 32.81 41.12
C GLN A 616 -3.33 31.32 40.75
N ARG A 617 -4.44 30.60 40.90
CA ARG A 617 -4.58 29.20 40.50
C ARG A 617 -4.47 29.07 38.98
N VAL A 618 -5.29 29.80 38.24
CA VAL A 618 -5.32 29.76 36.77
C VAL A 618 -4.06 30.37 36.16
N GLY A 619 -3.50 31.41 36.79
CA GLY A 619 -2.21 32.00 36.42
C GLY A 619 -1.04 31.01 36.47
N ARG A 620 -1.10 29.98 37.32
CA ARG A 620 -0.15 28.85 37.33
C ARG A 620 -0.44 27.81 36.26
N LEU A 621 -1.69 27.66 35.81
CA LEU A 621 -2.07 26.72 34.76
C LEU A 621 -1.62 27.19 33.37
N ILE A 622 -1.68 28.49 33.08
CA ILE A 622 -1.29 29.07 31.78
C ILE A 622 0.12 28.65 31.31
N PRO A 623 1.20 28.82 32.10
CA PRO A 623 2.53 28.36 31.69
C PRO A 623 2.65 26.83 31.62
N ASN A 624 1.88 26.11 32.43
CA ASN A 624 1.86 24.65 32.46
C ASN A 624 1.05 24.02 31.32
N ARG A 625 0.15 24.76 30.66
CA ARG A 625 -0.69 24.28 29.56
C ARG A 625 0.13 23.62 28.43
N LYS A 626 1.25 24.23 28.04
CA LYS A 626 2.14 23.65 27.01
C LYS A 626 2.77 22.34 27.46
N TYR A 627 3.13 22.24 28.75
CA TYR A 627 3.71 21.04 29.34
C TYR A 627 2.66 19.93 29.47
N GLN A 628 1.46 20.25 29.95
CA GLN A 628 0.34 19.31 30.06
C GLN A 628 -0.04 18.76 28.69
N ARG A 629 -0.23 19.61 27.67
CA ARG A 629 -0.45 19.14 26.28
C ARG A 629 0.63 18.20 25.77
N ALA A 630 1.90 18.48 26.07
CA ALA A 630 3.01 17.63 25.68
C ALA A 630 3.02 16.30 26.46
N LEU A 631 2.59 16.32 27.72
CA LEU A 631 2.45 15.15 28.57
C LEU A 631 1.28 14.27 28.11
N ASP A 632 0.11 14.86 27.84
CA ASP A 632 -1.08 14.17 27.32
C ASP A 632 -0.77 13.53 25.96
N HIS A 633 -0.05 14.25 25.08
CA HIS A 633 0.40 13.69 23.81
C HIS A 633 1.37 12.53 23.99
N LEU A 634 2.32 12.64 24.92
CA LEU A 634 3.25 11.56 25.24
C LEU A 634 2.53 10.34 25.84
N GLU A 635 1.56 10.57 26.73
CA GLU A 635 0.72 9.54 27.32
C GLU A 635 -0.08 8.80 26.25
N GLY A 636 -0.73 9.54 25.34
CA GLY A 636 -1.40 8.96 24.17
C GLY A 636 -0.48 8.08 23.32
N LEU A 637 0.73 8.56 23.00
CA LEU A 637 1.72 7.76 22.25
C LEU A 637 2.17 6.51 23.01
N ILE A 638 2.31 6.57 24.34
CA ILE A 638 2.67 5.42 25.17
C ILE A 638 1.54 4.39 25.19
N VAL A 639 0.29 4.84 25.37
CA VAL A 639 -0.90 3.98 25.35
C VAL A 639 -1.04 3.28 24.01
N ALA A 640 -0.91 4.01 22.90
CA ALA A 640 -0.89 3.44 21.54
C ALA A 640 0.15 2.33 21.42
N ARG A 641 1.36 2.61 21.91
CA ARG A 641 2.47 1.66 21.84
C ARG A 641 2.24 0.44 22.70
N ILE A 642 1.55 0.57 23.83
CA ILE A 642 1.18 -0.56 24.69
C ILE A 642 0.18 -1.46 23.97
N PHE A 643 -0.86 -0.90 23.33
CA PHE A 643 -1.81 -1.66 22.53
C PHE A 643 -1.13 -2.40 21.37
N GLU A 644 -0.24 -1.73 20.64
CA GLU A 644 0.55 -2.37 19.57
C GLU A 644 1.43 -3.52 20.09
N LEU A 645 2.08 -3.33 21.24
CA LEU A 645 2.88 -4.40 21.86
C LEU A 645 2.02 -5.55 22.39
N ALA A 646 0.78 -5.28 22.81
CA ALA A 646 -0.18 -6.28 23.24
C ALA A 646 -0.68 -7.12 22.05
N LYS A 647 -1.06 -6.47 20.93
CA LYS A 647 -1.38 -7.15 19.66
C LYS A 647 -0.28 -8.10 19.22
N MET A 648 0.98 -7.67 19.28
CA MET A 648 2.14 -8.51 18.94
C MET A 648 2.46 -9.63 19.95
N ASN A 649 1.61 -9.85 20.96
CA ASN A 649 1.81 -10.77 22.08
C ASN A 649 3.17 -10.58 22.78
N ARG A 650 3.63 -9.32 22.80
CA ARG A 650 4.94 -8.87 23.32
C ARG A 650 4.80 -7.95 24.52
N ALA A 651 3.60 -7.88 25.10
CA ALA A 651 3.35 -7.22 26.37
C ALA A 651 4.41 -7.67 27.39
N GLY A 652 5.15 -6.71 27.95
CA GLY A 652 6.25 -7.00 28.89
C GLY A 652 7.68 -6.94 28.31
N THR A 653 7.90 -7.14 27.01
CA THR A 653 9.27 -7.17 26.41
C THR A 653 9.95 -5.80 26.28
N GLY A 654 9.18 -4.71 26.40
CA GLY A 654 9.66 -3.33 26.36
C GLY A 654 10.36 -2.81 27.64
N TYR A 655 10.77 -3.66 28.59
CA TYR A 655 11.29 -3.23 29.90
C TYR A 655 12.43 -2.20 29.78
N LYS A 656 13.37 -2.39 28.85
CA LYS A 656 14.47 -1.44 28.62
C LYS A 656 13.98 -0.08 28.11
N LEU A 657 13.00 -0.06 27.21
CA LEU A 657 12.42 1.17 26.67
C LEU A 657 11.57 1.89 27.73
N ARG A 658 10.73 1.16 28.47
CA ARG A 658 9.97 1.70 29.63
C ARG A 658 10.90 2.28 30.69
N LYS A 659 12.03 1.62 30.97
CA LYS A 659 13.05 2.11 31.91
C LYS A 659 13.77 3.35 31.37
N HIS A 660 13.99 3.44 30.05
CA HIS A 660 14.55 4.65 29.43
C HIS A 660 13.58 5.83 29.47
N ILE A 661 12.29 5.62 29.15
CA ILE A 661 11.25 6.63 29.23
C ILE A 661 11.06 7.08 30.69
N ALA A 662 10.93 6.14 31.64
CA ALA A 662 10.82 6.46 33.06
C ALA A 662 12.05 7.22 33.60
N LYS A 663 13.25 6.87 33.15
CA LYS A 663 14.49 7.57 33.53
C LYS A 663 14.56 8.96 32.91
N ALA A 664 14.13 9.13 31.66
CA ALA A 664 14.02 10.44 31.02
C ALA A 664 13.00 11.33 31.73
N LEU A 665 11.82 10.80 32.04
CA LEU A 665 10.76 11.49 32.80
C LEU A 665 11.23 11.87 34.20
N GLN A 666 11.92 10.97 34.93
CA GLN A 666 12.54 11.28 36.23
C GLN A 666 13.56 12.40 36.11
N THR A 667 14.42 12.35 35.09
CA THR A 667 15.46 13.38 34.89
C THR A 667 14.83 14.74 34.61
N PHE A 668 13.79 14.79 33.77
CA PHE A 668 13.03 16.00 33.47
C PHE A 668 12.26 16.54 34.67
N THR A 669 11.62 15.69 35.47
CA THR A 669 10.93 16.13 36.70
C THR A 669 11.90 16.66 37.74
N THR A 670 13.08 16.07 37.92
CA THR A 670 14.12 16.65 38.79
C THR A 670 14.65 17.99 38.29
N TYR A 671 14.80 18.17 36.98
CA TYR A 671 15.27 19.43 36.40
C TYR A 671 14.26 20.56 36.58
N TRP A 672 12.96 20.24 36.48
CA TRP A 672 11.87 21.20 36.68
C TRP A 672 11.61 21.53 38.15
N TRP A 673 11.71 20.55 39.06
CA TRP A 673 11.70 20.80 40.50
C TRP A 673 12.86 21.70 40.94
N ALA A 674 14.04 21.54 40.32
CA ALA A 674 15.17 22.45 40.54
C ALA A 674 14.85 23.86 40.03
N LEU A 675 14.26 24.01 38.84
CA LEU A 675 13.85 25.31 38.27
C LEU A 675 12.80 26.03 39.13
N MET A 676 11.80 25.30 39.62
CA MET A 676 10.74 25.81 40.50
C MET A 676 11.27 26.18 41.90
N SER A 677 12.27 25.46 42.41
CA SER A 677 12.88 25.73 43.72
C SER A 677 13.83 26.93 43.69
N THR A 678 14.39 27.29 42.53
CA THR A 678 15.30 28.44 42.37
C THR A 678 14.60 29.78 42.16
N GLY A 679 13.28 29.81 41.97
CA GLY A 679 12.50 31.06 41.77
C GLY A 679 12.13 31.80 43.06
N GLY A 680 12.62 31.38 44.23
CA GLY A 680 12.12 31.83 45.53
C GLY A 680 13.20 32.11 46.57
N HIS A 681 14.33 32.73 46.21
CA HIS A 681 15.21 33.39 47.18
C HIS A 681 16.14 34.39 46.49
N ASP A 682 15.66 35.61 46.25
CA ASP A 682 16.54 36.78 46.29
C ASP A 682 15.79 37.94 46.94
N GLY A 683 16.00 38.04 48.24
CA GLY A 683 15.51 39.10 49.10
C GLY A 683 16.46 39.25 50.27
N ARG A 684 17.58 39.97 50.06
CA ARG A 684 18.27 40.90 50.98
C ARG A 684 19.71 41.16 50.54
N ALA A 685 19.92 42.31 49.92
CA ALA A 685 20.87 43.32 50.38
C ALA A 685 20.34 44.70 49.95
#